data_AF-S3V2I7-F1
#
_entry.id   AF-S3V2I7-F1
#
_cell.length_a   1.000
_cell.length_b   1.000
_cell.length_c   1.000
_cell.angle_alpha   90.00
_cell.angle_beta   90.00
_cell.angle_gamma   90.00
#
_symmetry.space_group_name_H-M   'P 1'
#
loop_
_entity.id
_entity.type
_entity.pdbx_description
1 polymer ?
#
loop_
_entity_poly.entity_id
_entity_poly.type
_entity_poly.pdbx_seq_one_letter_code
_entity_poly.pdbx_strand_id
1 'polypeptide(L)'
;MNIKIFGCFFYLGLMFLALVGCKKGAATASLASDAAKRVYVAPGDKDEVYAFLSGGFSGQMSVYGIPSARLFKIIPVFSVFPENGYGYDEETKNMLRTTHGYVPWDDSHHVEASMTDGKQDGRWMFLNANNTPRLARIDLKSFETKEIIEIPNTAGNHASPFATENTEYLMAATRFSVPIPQSSVPIENFSKGDFKGTITMVKVDPKSGRLSIELQILVPGFDYDLSHCGKGKSHDWCFFTSYNTEQAYKMIEVGASKNDKDYILAFNWVRAKQCLDQGKASNFGGEYYRNFLPENQPAVSEKMSGVKMLQPKDCPGVMYYLPTPKSPHGTDVDPTGEYIVGGGKLATVIPVHSFTKLMDVKDKPEHRTKEIMNIPVLKYESTLAGEVNKPCLGPLHTEFDGKGYAYTSCFVSSEVVKWKLGTWEVVQHLPAYYSVGHLSIVGGSSKEPYGKYLIALNKITKDRYLPVGMELPQSAQLYDISGNKAELLSDFPTVGEPHYSQMIPAKMLMDKAAKIYPLEENKHPYAIKNEKDAKVIREGNVVRVLMTQIRSHFKPDTIEVRKGDTVYFHVTNLEQDFDIPHGFAINGAPEMPNLLIMPGQTRTFKWQASKPGIYPFYCTDFCSALHQEMQQYIRVSP
;
A
#
# COMPACT_ATOMS: atom_id res chain seq x y z
N MET A 1 -22.78 3.84 -88.50
CA MET A 1 -21.57 4.63 -88.22
C MET A 1 -21.17 4.38 -86.76
N ASN A 2 -20.09 3.60 -86.58
CA ASN A 2 -19.13 3.64 -85.48
C ASN A 2 -19.52 3.46 -83.99
N ILE A 3 -19.02 2.32 -83.46
CA ILE A 3 -18.23 2.15 -82.20
C ILE A 3 -18.97 1.70 -80.91
N LYS A 4 -18.82 0.38 -80.62
CA LYS A 4 -18.42 -0.32 -79.36
C LYS A 4 -18.97 0.24 -78.03
N ILE A 5 -19.90 -0.42 -77.32
CA ILE A 5 -19.75 -1.66 -76.49
C ILE A 5 -18.35 -1.80 -75.88
N PHE A 6 -18.17 -1.32 -74.64
CA PHE A 6 -17.47 -1.95 -73.51
C PHE A 6 -17.35 -0.92 -72.37
N GLY A 7 -17.92 -1.22 -71.19
CA GLY A 7 -17.67 -0.40 -70.00
C GLY A 7 -18.86 -0.15 -69.06
N CYS A 8 -19.67 -1.16 -68.75
CA CYS A 8 -20.68 -1.04 -67.68
C CYS A 8 -20.63 -2.15 -66.62
N PHE A 9 -19.55 -2.94 -66.57
CA PHE A 9 -19.39 -4.01 -65.57
C PHE A 9 -18.30 -3.76 -64.52
N PHE A 10 -17.74 -2.54 -64.43
CA PHE A 10 -16.69 -2.24 -63.44
C PHE A 10 -17.16 -1.38 -62.24
N TYR A 11 -18.40 -0.89 -62.23
CA TYR A 11 -18.90 -0.01 -61.16
C TYR A 11 -19.78 -0.70 -60.10
N LEU A 12 -20.18 -1.97 -60.29
CA LEU A 12 -20.89 -2.72 -59.24
C LEU A 12 -19.95 -3.49 -58.29
N GLY A 13 -18.67 -3.65 -58.62
CA GLY A 13 -17.69 -4.36 -57.78
C GLY A 13 -17.09 -3.51 -56.66
N LEU A 14 -17.10 -2.18 -56.78
CA LEU A 14 -16.47 -1.27 -55.81
C LEU A 14 -17.40 -0.80 -54.68
N MET A 15 -18.73 -0.94 -54.83
CA MET A 15 -19.69 -0.54 -53.79
C MET A 15 -19.93 -1.63 -52.73
N PHE A 16 -19.54 -2.89 -53.00
CA PHE A 16 -19.63 -3.97 -52.02
C PHE A 16 -18.39 -4.09 -51.10
N LEU A 17 -17.28 -3.43 -51.45
CA LEU A 17 -16.07 -3.39 -50.60
C LEU A 17 -16.08 -2.25 -49.56
N ALA A 18 -16.96 -1.24 -49.71
CA ALA A 18 -17.07 -0.14 -48.74
C ALA A 18 -17.93 -0.47 -47.51
N LEU A 19 -18.82 -1.47 -47.60
CA LEU A 19 -19.75 -1.83 -46.50
C LEU A 19 -19.20 -2.89 -45.52
N VAL A 20 -18.06 -3.52 -45.83
CA VAL A 20 -17.40 -4.47 -44.92
C VAL A 20 -16.43 -3.77 -43.95
N GLY A 21 -16.02 -2.54 -44.25
CA GLY A 21 -15.14 -1.73 -43.39
C GLY A 21 -15.85 -0.94 -42.27
N CYS A 22 -17.17 -0.72 -42.37
CA CYS A 22 -17.89 0.21 -41.48
C CYS A 22 -18.44 -0.42 -40.18
N LYS A 23 -18.55 -1.76 -40.10
CA LYS A 23 -19.08 -2.43 -38.90
C LYS A 23 -18.14 -2.41 -37.69
N LYS A 24 -16.83 -2.34 -37.91
CA LYS A 24 -15.85 -2.28 -36.79
C LYS A 24 -15.80 -0.92 -36.11
N GLY A 25 -16.06 0.19 -36.83
CA GLY A 25 -16.04 1.55 -36.29
C GLY A 25 -17.31 1.94 -35.53
N ALA A 26 -18.49 1.51 -35.99
CA ALA A 26 -19.75 1.80 -35.31
C ALA A 26 -19.91 1.04 -33.98
N ALA A 27 -19.46 -0.22 -33.91
CA ALA A 27 -19.50 -1.00 -32.68
C ALA A 27 -18.50 -0.49 -31.62
N THR A 28 -17.30 -0.07 -32.03
CA THR A 28 -16.30 0.55 -31.14
C THR A 28 -16.73 1.94 -30.67
N ALA A 29 -17.34 2.76 -31.53
CA ALA A 29 -17.90 4.05 -31.13
C ALA A 29 -19.07 3.90 -30.14
N SER A 30 -19.96 2.91 -30.34
CA SER A 30 -21.06 2.62 -29.41
C SER A 30 -20.56 2.14 -28.05
N LEU A 31 -19.58 1.22 -28.01
CA LEU A 31 -18.96 0.73 -26.77
C LEU A 31 -18.20 1.84 -26.03
N ALA A 32 -17.42 2.66 -26.75
CA ALA A 32 -16.71 3.80 -26.16
C ALA A 32 -17.69 4.85 -25.59
N SER A 33 -18.82 5.07 -26.26
CA SER A 33 -19.86 5.99 -25.77
C SER A 33 -20.58 5.48 -24.51
N ASP A 34 -20.64 4.17 -24.30
CA ASP A 34 -21.20 3.55 -23.09
C ASP A 34 -20.20 3.61 -21.92
N ALA A 35 -18.95 3.20 -22.15
CA ALA A 35 -17.88 3.26 -21.16
C ALA A 35 -17.69 4.67 -20.59
N ALA A 36 -17.62 5.70 -21.47
CA ALA A 36 -17.48 7.09 -21.06
C ALA A 36 -18.63 7.58 -20.17
N LYS A 37 -19.88 7.17 -20.45
CA LYS A 37 -21.03 7.52 -19.61
C LYS A 37 -20.97 6.87 -18.23
N ARG A 38 -20.41 5.67 -18.13
CA ARG A 38 -20.35 4.87 -16.90
C ARG A 38 -19.25 5.29 -15.94
N VAL A 39 -18.22 5.98 -16.44
CA VAL A 39 -17.15 6.61 -15.63
C VAL A 39 -17.39 8.10 -15.40
N TYR A 40 -18.36 8.70 -16.08
CA TYR A 40 -18.70 10.10 -15.91
C TYR A 40 -19.38 10.34 -14.57
N VAL A 41 -18.75 11.17 -13.73
CA VAL A 41 -19.31 11.69 -12.48
C VAL A 41 -19.42 13.21 -12.62
N ALA A 42 -20.66 13.72 -12.62
CA ALA A 42 -20.93 15.13 -12.90
C ALA A 42 -20.40 16.05 -11.79
N PRO A 43 -20.16 17.35 -12.06
CA PRO A 43 -19.86 18.33 -11.02
C PRO A 43 -20.92 18.32 -9.91
N GLY A 44 -20.50 18.17 -8.66
CA GLY A 44 -21.38 18.05 -7.49
C GLY A 44 -21.65 16.60 -7.06
N ASP A 45 -21.63 15.66 -8.00
CA ASP A 45 -21.80 14.23 -7.73
C ASP A 45 -20.54 13.59 -7.14
N LYS A 46 -20.71 12.42 -6.52
CA LYS A 46 -19.66 11.71 -5.79
C LYS A 46 -19.36 10.36 -6.42
N ASP A 47 -18.08 10.00 -6.39
CA ASP A 47 -17.63 8.64 -6.69
C ASP A 47 -18.20 7.63 -5.70
N GLU A 48 -18.33 6.38 -6.14
CA GLU A 48 -18.94 5.30 -5.34
C GLU A 48 -17.93 4.63 -4.40
N VAL A 49 -16.64 4.72 -4.71
CA VAL A 49 -15.57 3.96 -4.06
C VAL A 49 -14.32 4.83 -3.91
N TYR A 50 -13.65 4.71 -2.76
CA TYR A 50 -12.27 5.16 -2.57
C TYR A 50 -11.32 4.03 -2.93
N ALA A 51 -10.36 4.30 -3.81
CA ALA A 51 -9.25 3.39 -4.12
C ALA A 51 -7.96 3.93 -3.50
N PHE A 52 -7.42 3.18 -2.54
CA PHE A 52 -6.16 3.47 -1.86
C PHE A 52 -5.05 2.67 -2.54
N LEU A 53 -4.22 3.37 -3.31
CA LEU A 53 -3.14 2.80 -4.09
C LEU A 53 -1.83 3.04 -3.34
N SER A 54 -0.98 2.01 -3.28
CA SER A 54 0.40 2.18 -2.87
C SER A 54 1.07 3.25 -3.72
N GLY A 55 1.99 4.03 -3.14
CA GLY A 55 2.77 5.01 -3.88
C GLY A 55 4.08 4.45 -4.44
N GLY A 56 4.33 3.13 -4.33
CA GLY A 56 5.58 2.50 -4.78
C GLY A 56 6.81 3.22 -4.25
N PHE A 57 7.75 3.53 -5.15
CA PHE A 57 9.00 4.21 -4.84
C PHE A 57 8.84 5.66 -4.36
N SER A 58 7.63 6.24 -4.38
CA SER A 58 7.39 7.53 -3.71
C SER A 58 7.31 7.39 -2.18
N GLY A 59 7.01 6.19 -1.66
CA GLY A 59 6.82 5.94 -0.23
C GLY A 59 5.54 6.56 0.35
N GLN A 60 4.59 6.97 -0.49
CA GLN A 60 3.30 7.57 -0.10
C GLN A 60 2.13 6.62 -0.36
N MET A 61 0.91 7.10 -0.15
CA MET A 61 -0.32 6.42 -0.58
C MET A 61 -1.19 7.41 -1.35
N SER A 62 -1.71 7.00 -2.50
CA SER A 62 -2.61 7.84 -3.30
C SER A 62 -4.06 7.38 -3.16
N VAL A 63 -5.00 8.33 -3.16
CA VAL A 63 -6.44 8.07 -3.00
C VAL A 63 -7.16 8.54 -4.25
N TYR A 64 -7.79 7.61 -4.97
CA TYR A 64 -8.58 7.89 -6.17
C TYR A 64 -10.07 7.65 -5.91
N GLY A 65 -10.93 8.41 -6.60
CA GLY A 65 -12.36 8.13 -6.70
C GLY A 65 -12.66 7.20 -7.87
N ILE A 66 -13.51 6.18 -7.66
CA ILE A 66 -13.99 5.27 -8.69
C ILE A 66 -15.52 5.41 -8.81
N PRO A 67 -16.09 5.56 -10.02
CA PRO A 67 -15.49 5.23 -11.32
C PRO A 67 -14.78 6.38 -12.06
N SER A 68 -14.73 7.60 -11.54
CA SER A 68 -14.16 8.76 -12.28
C SER A 68 -12.65 8.70 -12.49
N ALA A 69 -11.94 7.88 -11.72
CA ALA A 69 -10.49 7.76 -11.69
C ALA A 69 -9.75 9.08 -11.35
N ARG A 70 -10.41 9.99 -10.62
CA ARG A 70 -9.80 11.25 -10.17
C ARG A 70 -8.94 11.05 -8.93
N LEU A 71 -7.71 11.57 -8.96
CA LEU A 71 -6.85 11.63 -7.77
C LEU A 71 -7.42 12.68 -6.78
N PHE A 72 -7.73 12.25 -5.57
CA PHE A 72 -8.25 13.12 -4.50
C PHE A 72 -7.15 13.59 -3.54
N LYS A 73 -6.22 12.71 -3.18
CA LYS A 73 -5.23 12.99 -2.14
C LYS A 73 -4.00 12.11 -2.28
N ILE A 74 -2.84 12.65 -1.93
CA ILE A 74 -1.65 11.88 -1.57
C ILE A 74 -1.51 11.97 -0.04
N ILE A 75 -1.51 10.82 0.61
CA ILE A 75 -1.29 10.68 2.05
C ILE A 75 0.20 10.46 2.26
N PRO A 76 0.89 11.37 2.97
CA PRO A 76 2.28 11.15 3.34
C PRO A 76 2.43 10.00 4.35
N VAL A 77 3.40 9.12 4.10
CA VAL A 77 3.70 7.94 4.94
C VAL A 77 5.20 7.83 5.27
N PHE A 78 6.02 7.30 4.35
CA PHE A 78 7.44 6.99 4.63
C PHE A 78 8.43 8.00 4.08
N SER A 79 7.96 8.92 3.24
CA SER A 79 8.75 10.00 2.66
C SER A 79 8.26 11.36 3.12
N VAL A 80 9.17 12.32 3.07
CA VAL A 80 8.89 13.74 3.30
C VAL A 80 7.96 14.28 2.21
N PHE A 81 7.06 15.21 2.58
CA PHE A 81 6.07 15.77 1.66
C PHE A 81 6.03 17.30 1.76
N PRO A 82 6.79 18.01 0.90
CA PRO A 82 6.93 19.47 0.97
C PRO A 82 5.62 20.27 0.79
N GLU A 83 4.59 19.66 0.19
CA GLU A 83 3.29 20.31 -0.04
C GLU A 83 2.64 20.75 1.28
N ASN A 84 2.67 19.88 2.31
CA ASN A 84 2.07 20.16 3.61
C ASN A 84 3.06 20.18 4.79
N GLY A 85 4.34 19.90 4.54
CA GLY A 85 5.40 19.94 5.55
C GLY A 85 5.64 18.62 6.27
N TYR A 86 4.96 17.53 5.91
CA TYR A 86 5.17 16.23 6.55
C TYR A 86 6.62 15.76 6.46
N GLY A 87 7.14 15.26 7.57
CA GLY A 87 8.53 14.85 7.76
C GLY A 87 9.50 16.00 8.01
N TYR A 88 9.12 17.25 7.73
CA TYR A 88 9.95 18.43 7.98
C TYR A 88 9.62 19.09 9.32
N ASP A 89 8.32 19.27 9.60
CA ASP A 89 7.84 19.92 10.80
C ASP A 89 8.18 19.17 12.08
N GLU A 90 8.16 19.89 13.21
CA GLU A 90 8.46 19.27 14.50
C GLU A 90 7.42 18.21 14.87
N GLU A 91 6.20 18.34 14.34
CA GLU A 91 5.11 17.44 14.66
C GLU A 91 5.23 16.09 13.96
N THR A 92 5.83 15.99 12.77
CA THR A 92 5.85 14.74 12.00
C THR A 92 7.23 14.23 11.63
N LYS A 93 8.31 15.02 11.76
CA LYS A 93 9.69 14.53 11.47
C LYS A 93 10.07 13.25 12.22
N ASN A 94 9.54 13.07 13.42
CA ASN A 94 9.80 11.88 14.24
C ASN A 94 9.10 10.62 13.72
N MET A 95 8.12 10.75 12.82
CA MET A 95 7.48 9.61 12.13
C MET A 95 8.46 8.81 11.27
N LEU A 96 9.56 9.45 10.83
CA LEU A 96 10.56 8.88 9.92
C LEU A 96 11.85 8.43 10.64
N ARG A 97 11.81 8.30 11.97
CA ARG A 97 12.92 7.77 12.78
C ARG A 97 12.96 6.24 12.74
N THR A 98 14.17 5.70 12.62
CA THR A 98 14.46 4.26 12.54
C THR A 98 15.76 3.95 13.27
N THR A 99 16.11 2.67 13.42
CA THR A 99 17.43 2.29 13.94
C THR A 99 18.60 2.72 13.05
N HIS A 100 18.33 3.04 11.78
CA HIS A 100 19.28 3.62 10.84
C HIS A 100 19.34 5.16 10.87
N GLY A 101 18.63 5.80 11.80
CA GLY A 101 18.53 7.25 11.91
C GLY A 101 17.27 7.81 11.25
N TYR A 102 17.36 9.02 10.73
CA TYR A 102 16.25 9.67 10.01
C TYR A 102 16.26 9.21 8.55
N VAL A 103 15.22 8.50 8.12
CA VAL A 103 15.11 7.90 6.79
C VAL A 103 13.89 8.50 6.07
N PRO A 104 14.07 9.58 5.28
CA PRO A 104 12.98 10.37 4.71
C PRO A 104 12.43 9.82 3.38
N TRP A 105 12.51 8.50 3.18
CA TRP A 105 11.98 7.82 2.00
C TRP A 105 11.75 6.34 2.28
N ASP A 106 10.95 5.68 1.44
CA ASP A 106 10.93 4.22 1.29
C ASP A 106 10.20 3.83 0.00
N ASP A 107 10.14 2.54 -0.27
CA ASP A 107 9.37 1.89 -1.31
C ASP A 107 8.14 1.19 -0.68
N SER A 108 6.99 1.84 -0.80
CA SER A 108 5.71 1.31 -0.31
C SER A 108 5.14 0.27 -1.26
N HIS A 109 4.60 -0.85 -0.77
CA HIS A 109 4.19 -1.95 -1.65
C HIS A 109 2.71 -2.32 -1.55
N HIS A 110 2.29 -2.95 -0.45
CA HIS A 110 0.94 -3.45 -0.25
C HIS A 110 0.15 -2.62 0.73
N VAL A 111 -1.09 -2.42 0.36
CA VAL A 111 -2.12 -1.73 1.11
C VAL A 111 -3.06 -2.79 1.68
N GLU A 112 -3.44 -2.69 2.95
CA GLU A 112 -4.41 -3.61 3.57
C GLU A 112 -5.44 -2.84 4.41
N ALA A 113 -6.73 -3.10 4.18
CA ALA A 113 -7.81 -2.46 4.93
C ALA A 113 -8.10 -3.23 6.24
N SER A 114 -8.43 -2.50 7.30
CA SER A 114 -8.90 -3.14 8.54
C SER A 114 -10.23 -3.85 8.34
N MET A 115 -10.36 -5.01 8.99
CA MET A 115 -11.51 -5.89 8.93
C MET A 115 -12.04 -6.27 10.32
N THR A 116 -13.34 -6.55 10.37
CA THR A 116 -14.07 -7.18 11.47
C THR A 116 -14.95 -8.28 10.87
N ASP A 117 -14.88 -9.51 11.40
CA ASP A 117 -15.51 -10.71 10.82
C ASP A 117 -15.19 -10.87 9.33
N GLY A 118 -13.94 -10.59 8.95
CA GLY A 118 -13.47 -10.70 7.57
C GLY A 118 -14.14 -9.72 6.60
N LYS A 119 -14.82 -8.68 7.09
CA LYS A 119 -15.40 -7.59 6.29
C LYS A 119 -14.67 -6.30 6.58
N GLN A 120 -14.40 -5.50 5.54
CA GLN A 120 -13.82 -4.17 5.72
C GLN A 120 -14.70 -3.32 6.64
N ASP A 121 -14.08 -2.63 7.61
CA ASP A 121 -14.81 -1.83 8.60
C ASP A 121 -14.49 -0.32 8.54
N GLY A 122 -13.53 0.06 7.70
CA GLY A 122 -13.21 1.46 7.43
C GLY A 122 -12.57 2.20 8.60
N ARG A 123 -11.98 1.49 9.57
CA ARG A 123 -11.22 2.12 10.67
C ARG A 123 -9.86 2.61 10.18
N TRP A 124 -9.09 1.71 9.58
CA TRP A 124 -7.69 1.95 9.24
C TRP A 124 -7.32 1.38 7.88
N MET A 125 -6.26 1.95 7.33
CA MET A 125 -5.50 1.36 6.24
C MET A 125 -4.08 1.10 6.72
N PHE A 126 -3.49 0.00 6.28
CA PHE A 126 -2.10 -0.35 6.58
C PHE A 126 -1.26 -0.32 5.31
N LEU A 127 0.02 0.02 5.46
CA LEU A 127 0.98 0.06 4.36
C LEU A 127 2.34 -0.45 4.85
N ASN A 128 3.01 -1.28 4.07
CA ASN A 128 4.39 -1.70 4.33
C ASN A 128 5.40 -0.88 3.52
N ALA A 129 6.62 -0.82 4.04
CA ALA A 129 7.79 -0.26 3.40
C ALA A 129 8.85 -1.36 3.23
N ASN A 130 9.33 -1.55 1.99
CA ASN A 130 10.18 -2.68 1.63
C ASN A 130 11.66 -2.46 1.96
N ASN A 131 12.19 -1.24 1.74
CA ASN A 131 13.64 -0.95 1.90
C ASN A 131 14.05 -0.97 3.37
N THR A 132 13.41 -0.16 4.21
CA THR A 132 13.55 -0.25 5.66
C THR A 132 12.28 -0.89 6.21
N PRO A 133 12.30 -2.19 6.58
CA PRO A 133 11.13 -2.94 7.03
C PRO A 133 10.29 -2.17 8.05
N ARG A 134 9.17 -1.62 7.59
CA ARG A 134 8.27 -0.81 8.41
C ARG A 134 6.82 -1.08 8.03
N LEU A 135 5.93 -0.86 8.99
CA LEU A 135 4.49 -0.85 8.82
C LEU A 135 3.91 0.48 9.29
N ALA A 136 3.05 1.06 8.47
CA ALA A 136 2.29 2.25 8.80
C ALA A 136 0.81 1.91 9.04
N ARG A 137 0.19 2.64 9.98
CA ARG A 137 -1.26 2.72 10.14
C ARG A 137 -1.73 4.12 9.74
N ILE A 138 -2.64 4.17 8.80
CA ILE A 138 -3.35 5.35 8.35
C ILE A 138 -4.75 5.32 8.97
N ASP A 139 -5.16 6.44 9.56
CA ASP A 139 -6.53 6.60 10.08
C ASP A 139 -7.46 7.05 8.96
N LEU A 140 -8.54 6.29 8.70
CA LEU A 140 -9.47 6.58 7.61
C LEU A 140 -10.52 7.64 7.95
N LYS A 141 -10.54 8.13 9.20
CA LYS A 141 -11.31 9.32 9.56
C LYS A 141 -10.53 10.59 9.21
N SER A 142 -9.25 10.68 9.55
CA SER A 142 -8.44 11.88 9.23
C SER A 142 -7.71 11.81 7.88
N PHE A 143 -7.59 10.63 7.28
CA PHE A 143 -6.73 10.36 6.10
C PHE A 143 -5.27 10.77 6.35
N GLU A 144 -4.76 10.46 7.54
CA GLU A 144 -3.38 10.75 7.96
C GLU A 144 -2.69 9.50 8.50
N THR A 145 -1.38 9.41 8.29
CA THR A 145 -0.53 8.40 8.94
C THR A 145 -0.44 8.72 10.43
N LYS A 146 -0.90 7.78 11.28
CA LYS A 146 -0.93 7.96 12.73
C LYS A 146 0.10 7.13 13.48
N GLU A 147 0.64 6.07 12.86
CA GLU A 147 1.69 5.26 13.49
C GLU A 147 2.58 4.59 12.43
N ILE A 148 3.88 4.50 12.71
CA ILE A 148 4.85 3.70 11.94
C ILE A 148 5.65 2.85 12.93
N ILE A 149 5.74 1.54 12.68
CA ILE A 149 6.56 0.61 13.46
C ILE A 149 7.61 -0.03 12.54
N GLU A 150 8.86 -0.04 12.99
CA GLU A 150 9.97 -0.75 12.33
C GLU A 150 9.96 -2.23 12.74
N ILE A 151 10.27 -3.10 11.78
CA ILE A 151 10.35 -4.55 11.99
C ILE A 151 11.83 -4.94 12.06
N PRO A 152 12.35 -5.40 13.21
CA PRO A 152 13.72 -5.84 13.35
C PRO A 152 13.92 -7.25 12.80
N ASN A 153 15.18 -7.69 12.69
CA ASN A 153 15.55 -9.07 12.35
C ASN A 153 14.94 -9.56 11.02
N THR A 154 14.81 -8.65 10.06
CA THR A 154 14.28 -8.91 8.72
C THR A 154 14.89 -7.92 7.73
N ALA A 155 14.79 -8.22 6.44
CA ALA A 155 15.16 -7.33 5.36
C ALA A 155 14.24 -7.59 4.16
N GLY A 156 13.87 -6.53 3.44
CA GLY A 156 12.85 -6.60 2.39
C GLY A 156 11.49 -6.98 2.97
N ASN A 157 10.71 -6.01 3.43
CA ASN A 157 9.39 -6.33 3.97
C ASN A 157 8.34 -6.34 2.85
N HIS A 158 8.28 -7.42 2.08
CA HIS A 158 7.38 -7.50 0.92
C HIS A 158 6.06 -8.20 1.24
N ALA A 159 6.10 -9.41 1.82
CA ALA A 159 4.90 -10.18 2.17
C ALA A 159 4.18 -9.65 3.42
N SER A 160 3.67 -8.42 3.31
CA SER A 160 3.16 -7.58 4.39
C SER A 160 2.33 -6.42 3.81
N PRO A 161 1.36 -5.78 4.51
CA PRO A 161 0.86 -6.02 5.87
C PRO A 161 -0.49 -6.76 5.91
N PHE A 162 -0.55 -7.99 5.40
CA PHE A 162 -1.82 -8.70 5.27
C PHE A 162 -2.44 -9.06 6.64
N ALA A 163 -3.72 -8.75 6.81
CA ALA A 163 -4.38 -8.78 8.11
C ALA A 163 -5.18 -10.06 8.34
N THR A 164 -5.14 -10.58 9.57
CA THR A 164 -6.03 -11.66 10.02
C THR A 164 -7.50 -11.24 9.95
N GLU A 165 -8.43 -12.19 10.05
CA GLU A 165 -9.87 -11.97 9.82
C GLU A 165 -10.46 -10.77 10.58
N ASN A 166 -10.03 -10.51 11.82
CA ASN A 166 -10.52 -9.39 12.63
C ASN A 166 -9.44 -8.32 12.88
N THR A 167 -8.39 -8.29 12.06
CA THR A 167 -7.25 -7.38 12.27
C THR A 167 -6.59 -7.57 13.64
N GLU A 168 -6.53 -8.81 14.15
CA GLU A 168 -5.80 -9.12 15.37
C GLU A 168 -4.29 -8.94 15.17
N TYR A 169 -3.81 -9.36 13.99
CA TYR A 169 -2.42 -9.28 13.58
C TYR A 169 -2.30 -8.82 12.13
N LEU A 170 -1.27 -8.03 11.87
CA LEU A 170 -0.70 -7.82 10.55
C LEU A 170 0.50 -8.75 10.40
N MET A 171 0.56 -9.47 9.28
CA MET A 171 1.69 -10.33 8.98
C MET A 171 2.77 -9.56 8.22
N ALA A 172 4.02 -9.90 8.50
CA ALA A 172 5.19 -9.43 7.77
C ALA A 172 6.18 -10.57 7.58
N ALA A 173 6.99 -10.55 6.52
CA ALA A 173 8.02 -11.55 6.31
C ALA A 173 9.27 -11.00 5.64
N THR A 174 10.39 -11.68 5.87
CA THR A 174 11.66 -11.43 5.21
C THR A 174 11.60 -11.83 3.73
N ARG A 175 11.75 -10.87 2.82
CA ARG A 175 11.99 -11.14 1.40
C ARG A 175 13.46 -11.37 1.12
N PHE A 176 14.35 -10.59 1.73
CA PHE A 176 15.79 -10.71 1.51
C PHE A 176 16.38 -11.40 2.72
N SER A 177 16.62 -12.70 2.61
CA SER A 177 17.21 -13.46 3.72
C SER A 177 18.53 -12.84 4.17
N VAL A 178 18.75 -12.82 5.48
CA VAL A 178 19.96 -12.27 6.14
C VAL A 178 20.37 -13.19 7.30
N PRO A 179 21.61 -13.09 7.81
CA PRO A 179 21.97 -13.74 9.06
C PRO A 179 21.09 -13.25 10.22
N ILE A 180 20.62 -14.17 11.07
CA ILE A 180 19.80 -13.87 12.25
C ILE A 180 20.41 -14.60 13.47
N PRO A 181 21.08 -13.88 14.41
CA PRO A 181 21.29 -12.43 14.45
C PRO A 181 22.21 -11.92 13.33
N GLN A 182 22.10 -10.63 13.03
CA GLN A 182 22.90 -9.98 11.99
C GLN A 182 24.40 -10.14 12.29
N SER A 183 25.16 -10.62 11.30
CA SER A 183 26.59 -10.92 11.45
C SER A 183 27.29 -10.90 10.09
N SER A 184 28.62 -10.73 10.12
CA SER A 184 29.45 -10.78 8.92
C SER A 184 29.81 -12.23 8.61
N VAL A 185 29.14 -12.81 7.61
CA VAL A 185 29.42 -14.15 7.08
C VAL A 185 29.66 -14.07 5.57
N PRO A 186 30.45 -14.98 4.97
CA PRO A 186 30.58 -15.07 3.52
C PRO A 186 29.23 -15.31 2.84
N ILE A 187 28.96 -14.63 1.72
CA ILE A 187 27.68 -14.74 1.00
C ILE A 187 27.47 -16.16 0.46
N GLU A 188 28.54 -16.89 0.15
CA GLU A 188 28.51 -18.30 -0.25
C GLU A 188 27.90 -19.22 0.83
N ASN A 189 27.73 -18.74 2.06
CA ASN A 189 27.07 -19.50 3.12
C ASN A 189 25.54 -19.37 3.09
N PHE A 190 24.95 -18.62 2.16
CA PHE A 190 23.49 -18.56 1.98
C PHE A 190 22.91 -19.97 1.81
N SER A 191 23.43 -20.76 0.87
CA SER A 191 23.01 -22.14 0.64
C SER A 191 23.48 -23.13 1.70
N LYS A 192 24.30 -22.69 2.67
CA LYS A 192 24.74 -23.51 3.83
C LYS A 192 23.85 -23.31 5.06
N GLY A 193 22.88 -22.39 4.97
CA GLY A 193 21.88 -22.17 6.00
C GLY A 193 22.22 -21.08 7.02
N ASP A 194 23.27 -20.28 6.82
CA ASP A 194 23.63 -19.16 7.71
C ASP A 194 22.63 -18.00 7.60
N PHE A 195 21.92 -17.90 6.48
CA PHE A 195 20.90 -16.91 6.21
C PHE A 195 19.52 -17.49 6.53
N LYS A 196 18.67 -16.66 7.15
CA LYS A 196 17.32 -17.03 7.61
C LYS A 196 16.32 -15.94 7.25
N GLY A 197 15.05 -16.30 7.34
CA GLY A 197 13.94 -15.35 7.31
C GLY A 197 13.17 -15.36 8.64
N THR A 198 12.27 -14.39 8.78
CA THR A 198 11.27 -14.37 9.85
C THR A 198 9.88 -14.19 9.28
N ILE A 199 8.89 -14.83 9.90
CA ILE A 199 7.49 -14.42 9.83
C ILE A 199 7.21 -13.64 11.10
N THR A 200 6.69 -12.42 10.98
CA THR A 200 6.43 -11.52 12.10
C THR A 200 4.93 -11.30 12.27
N MET A 201 4.46 -11.48 13.50
CA MET A 201 3.11 -11.13 13.94
C MET A 201 3.13 -9.76 14.61
N VAL A 202 2.60 -8.75 13.93
CA VAL A 202 2.42 -7.40 14.49
C VAL A 202 1.00 -7.28 15.00
N LYS A 203 0.84 -7.25 16.32
CA LYS A 203 -0.45 -7.10 16.97
C LYS A 203 -1.01 -5.70 16.75
N VAL A 204 -2.31 -5.64 16.52
CA VAL A 204 -3.08 -4.40 16.47
C VAL A 204 -4.00 -4.37 17.69
N ASP A 205 -3.89 -3.32 18.50
CA ASP A 205 -4.85 -3.11 19.58
C ASP A 205 -6.25 -2.83 19.00
N PRO A 206 -7.29 -3.62 19.33
CA PRO A 206 -8.58 -3.56 18.64
C PRO A 206 -9.33 -2.23 18.83
N LYS A 207 -9.01 -1.46 19.88
CA LYS A 207 -9.67 -0.19 20.19
C LYS A 207 -8.92 1.00 19.62
N SER A 208 -7.62 1.06 19.85
CA SER A 208 -6.77 2.21 19.52
C SER A 208 -6.04 2.06 18.18
N GLY A 209 -5.94 0.83 17.66
CA GLY A 209 -5.14 0.51 16.47
C GLY A 209 -3.64 0.52 16.72
N ARG A 210 -3.19 0.64 17.99
CA ARG A 210 -1.77 0.71 18.31
C ARG A 210 -1.03 -0.56 17.91
N LEU A 211 0.17 -0.39 17.34
CA LEU A 211 0.98 -1.50 16.84
C LEU A 211 2.02 -1.96 17.86
N SER A 212 2.24 -3.28 17.93
CA SER A 212 3.32 -3.90 18.71
C SER A 212 3.73 -5.24 18.11
N ILE A 213 5.02 -5.57 18.15
CA ILE A 213 5.50 -6.89 17.72
C ILE A 213 5.22 -7.91 18.82
N GLU A 214 4.39 -8.92 18.52
CA GLU A 214 4.03 -9.98 19.47
C GLU A 214 5.03 -11.14 19.39
N LEU A 215 5.36 -11.57 18.16
CA LEU A 215 6.17 -12.75 17.92
C LEU A 215 6.85 -12.69 16.55
N GLN A 216 8.09 -13.18 16.48
CA GLN A 216 8.73 -13.62 15.25
C GLN A 216 8.90 -15.13 15.26
N ILE A 217 8.75 -15.78 14.11
CA ILE A 217 9.04 -17.20 13.94
C ILE A 217 10.16 -17.33 12.92
N LEU A 218 11.23 -18.03 13.28
CA LEU A 218 12.33 -18.26 12.37
C LEU A 218 11.89 -19.20 11.25
N VAL A 219 12.26 -18.86 10.02
CA VAL A 219 12.03 -19.69 8.84
C VAL A 219 13.32 -19.87 8.03
N PRO A 220 13.41 -20.91 7.18
CA PRO A 220 14.51 -21.05 6.22
C PRO A 220 14.76 -19.75 5.46
N GLY A 221 16.02 -19.52 5.09
CA GLY A 221 16.41 -18.38 4.27
C GLY A 221 15.93 -18.54 2.83
N PHE A 222 14.63 -18.40 2.61
CA PHE A 222 14.00 -18.26 1.30
C PHE A 222 13.56 -16.81 1.11
N ASP A 223 13.21 -16.45 -0.11
CA ASP A 223 12.72 -15.11 -0.39
C ASP A 223 11.18 -15.13 -0.36
N TYR A 224 10.59 -14.68 0.75
CA TYR A 224 9.13 -14.64 0.91
C TYR A 224 8.55 -13.42 0.19
N ASP A 225 7.59 -13.66 -0.71
CA ASP A 225 7.19 -12.69 -1.73
C ASP A 225 5.89 -11.98 -1.39
N LEU A 226 4.80 -12.73 -1.31
CA LEU A 226 3.48 -12.26 -0.91
C LEU A 226 2.91 -13.08 0.24
N SER A 227 1.93 -12.51 0.91
CA SER A 227 1.12 -13.24 1.87
C SER A 227 -0.35 -12.88 1.77
N HIS A 228 -1.19 -13.75 2.32
CA HIS A 228 -2.60 -13.43 2.55
C HIS A 228 -3.10 -14.28 3.72
N CYS A 229 -3.80 -13.66 4.65
CA CYS A 229 -4.40 -14.38 5.75
C CYS A 229 -5.75 -14.97 5.34
N GLY A 230 -6.03 -16.16 5.84
CA GLY A 230 -7.28 -16.84 5.59
C GLY A 230 -8.47 -16.12 6.23
N LYS A 231 -9.65 -16.49 5.75
CA LYS A 231 -10.96 -16.04 6.22
C LYS A 231 -11.85 -17.26 6.40
N GLY A 232 -12.96 -17.15 7.12
CA GLY A 232 -13.94 -18.23 7.25
C GLY A 232 -13.29 -19.56 7.66
N LYS A 233 -13.23 -20.53 6.74
CA LYS A 233 -12.66 -21.84 7.02
C LYS A 233 -11.20 -21.82 7.47
N SER A 234 -10.39 -20.92 6.92
CA SER A 234 -8.94 -20.83 7.18
C SER A 234 -8.54 -19.62 8.00
N HIS A 235 -9.46 -19.02 8.76
CA HIS A 235 -9.22 -17.78 9.53
C HIS A 235 -8.04 -17.90 10.52
N ASP A 236 -7.70 -19.10 11.00
CA ASP A 236 -6.57 -19.38 11.89
C ASP A 236 -5.22 -19.52 11.17
N TRP A 237 -5.19 -19.34 9.84
CA TRP A 237 -3.99 -19.49 9.00
C TRP A 237 -3.69 -18.25 8.17
N CYS A 238 -2.42 -18.07 7.84
CA CYS A 238 -1.97 -17.19 6.77
C CYS A 238 -1.02 -17.94 5.85
N PHE A 239 -0.97 -17.52 4.59
CA PHE A 239 -0.22 -18.20 3.53
C PHE A 239 0.81 -17.26 2.97
N PHE A 240 2.03 -17.74 2.70
CA PHE A 240 3.15 -16.94 2.21
C PHE A 240 3.80 -17.64 1.03
N THR A 241 3.83 -17.02 -0.15
CA THR A 241 4.68 -17.53 -1.24
C THR A 241 6.15 -17.32 -0.91
N SER A 242 6.97 -18.22 -1.41
CA SER A 242 8.42 -18.03 -1.46
C SER A 242 8.95 -18.35 -2.84
N TYR A 243 9.93 -17.58 -3.30
CA TYR A 243 10.81 -17.95 -4.41
C TYR A 243 12.25 -18.12 -3.88
N ASN A 244 13.18 -18.51 -4.76
CA ASN A 244 14.57 -18.73 -4.40
C ASN A 244 14.75 -19.78 -3.28
N THR A 245 13.98 -20.87 -3.33
CA THR A 245 14.15 -21.96 -2.36
C THR A 245 15.47 -22.71 -2.55
N GLU A 246 16.14 -22.48 -3.67
CA GLU A 246 17.52 -22.86 -3.99
C GLU A 246 18.56 -22.08 -3.21
N GLN A 247 18.19 -20.93 -2.62
CA GLN A 247 19.08 -20.03 -1.89
C GLN A 247 20.25 -19.55 -2.78
N ALA A 248 19.92 -19.20 -4.02
CA ALA A 248 20.86 -18.66 -4.99
C ALA A 248 21.27 -17.24 -4.61
N TYR A 249 22.55 -16.95 -4.80
CA TYR A 249 23.19 -15.66 -4.48
C TYR A 249 24.01 -15.08 -5.65
N LYS A 250 24.05 -15.78 -6.79
CA LYS A 250 24.70 -15.37 -8.04
C LYS A 250 23.75 -15.65 -9.19
N MET A 251 23.65 -14.72 -10.14
CA MET A 251 22.74 -14.83 -11.30
C MET A 251 21.36 -15.31 -10.86
N ILE A 252 20.78 -14.62 -9.88
CA ILE A 252 19.61 -15.06 -9.12
C ILE A 252 18.43 -15.33 -10.05
N GLU A 253 18.28 -14.56 -11.12
CA GLU A 253 17.26 -14.74 -12.16
C GLU A 253 17.31 -16.12 -12.86
N VAL A 254 18.47 -16.78 -12.84
CA VAL A 254 18.65 -18.17 -13.32
C VAL A 254 18.73 -19.15 -12.14
N GLY A 255 19.37 -18.75 -11.06
CA GLY A 255 19.67 -19.60 -9.90
C GLY A 255 18.46 -19.94 -9.03
N ALA A 256 17.57 -18.97 -8.81
CA ALA A 256 16.40 -19.03 -7.92
C ALA A 256 15.17 -19.70 -8.54
N SER A 257 15.34 -20.28 -9.72
CA SER A 257 14.28 -20.89 -10.52
C SER A 257 14.78 -22.16 -11.18
N LYS A 258 15.56 -22.97 -10.46
CA LYS A 258 16.01 -24.29 -10.92
C LYS A 258 15.05 -25.39 -10.49
N ASN A 259 14.46 -25.28 -9.31
CA ASN A 259 13.45 -26.19 -8.81
C ASN A 259 12.18 -26.09 -9.67
N ASP A 260 11.47 -27.20 -9.87
CA ASP A 260 10.18 -27.19 -10.58
C ASP A 260 9.07 -26.56 -9.74
N LYS A 261 9.22 -26.59 -8.43
CA LYS A 261 8.29 -26.01 -7.45
C LYS A 261 9.09 -25.39 -6.32
N ASP A 262 8.69 -24.18 -5.97
CA ASP A 262 9.01 -23.58 -4.68
C ASP A 262 7.84 -23.88 -3.73
N TYR A 263 7.52 -22.98 -2.80
CA TYR A 263 6.49 -23.24 -1.80
C TYR A 263 5.54 -22.07 -1.57
N ILE A 264 4.32 -22.40 -1.17
CA ILE A 264 3.50 -21.59 -0.27
C ILE A 264 3.68 -22.15 1.14
N LEU A 265 4.08 -21.32 2.09
CA LEU A 265 4.08 -21.63 3.52
C LEU A 265 2.68 -21.41 4.09
N ALA A 266 2.03 -22.46 4.56
CA ALA A 266 0.83 -22.37 5.40
C ALA A 266 1.25 -22.20 6.86
N PHE A 267 0.89 -21.09 7.49
CA PHE A 267 1.26 -20.70 8.84
C PHE A 267 0.02 -20.54 9.73
N ASN A 268 -0.09 -21.35 10.80
CA ASN A 268 -1.17 -21.25 11.77
C ASN A 268 -0.81 -20.25 12.89
N TRP A 269 -1.34 -19.03 12.79
CA TRP A 269 -1.01 -17.96 13.72
C TRP A 269 -1.64 -18.19 15.10
N VAL A 270 -2.78 -18.87 15.18
CA VAL A 270 -3.42 -19.24 16.45
C VAL A 270 -2.53 -20.24 17.21
N ARG A 271 -1.99 -21.23 16.52
CA ARG A 271 -1.05 -22.22 17.08
C ARG A 271 0.25 -21.55 17.51
N ALA A 272 0.77 -20.61 16.72
CA ALA A 272 1.94 -19.82 17.10
C ALA A 272 1.69 -19.05 18.41
N LYS A 273 0.51 -18.41 18.54
CA LYS A 273 0.09 -17.71 19.77
C LYS A 273 -0.03 -18.66 20.96
N GLN A 274 -0.61 -19.85 20.78
CA GLN A 274 -0.66 -20.87 21.83
C GLN A 274 0.73 -21.30 22.30
N CYS A 275 1.69 -21.45 21.38
CA CYS A 275 3.07 -21.77 21.75
C CYS A 275 3.77 -20.63 22.48
N LEU A 276 3.52 -19.38 22.09
CA LEU A 276 3.98 -18.20 22.83
C LEU A 276 3.43 -18.20 24.25
N ASP A 277 2.13 -18.44 24.44
CA ASP A 277 1.47 -18.46 25.74
C ASP A 277 1.95 -19.62 26.62
N GLN A 278 2.39 -20.72 26.01
CA GLN A 278 3.05 -21.84 26.67
C GLN A 278 4.52 -21.56 27.05
N GLY A 279 5.03 -20.35 26.78
CA GLY A 279 6.40 -19.95 27.09
C GLY A 279 7.47 -20.56 26.18
N LYS A 280 7.09 -21.02 24.98
CA LYS A 280 8.01 -21.70 24.05
C LYS A 280 8.87 -20.76 23.21
N ALA A 281 8.51 -19.48 23.14
CA ALA A 281 9.31 -18.46 22.47
C ALA A 281 10.37 -17.91 23.42
N SER A 282 11.60 -17.79 22.94
CA SER A 282 12.70 -17.16 23.69
C SER A 282 12.71 -15.65 23.48
N ASN A 283 13.29 -14.91 24.42
CA ASN A 283 13.67 -13.53 24.16
C ASN A 283 14.77 -13.52 23.11
N PHE A 284 14.53 -12.84 22.01
CA PHE A 284 15.51 -12.55 20.96
C PHE A 284 15.84 -11.06 20.98
N GLY A 285 17.04 -10.71 20.53
CA GLY A 285 17.46 -9.32 20.40
C GLY A 285 16.71 -8.58 19.28
N GLY A 286 17.19 -7.40 18.94
CA GLY A 286 16.59 -6.55 17.92
C GLY A 286 16.17 -5.22 18.52
N GLU A 287 16.68 -4.15 17.93
CA GLU A 287 16.25 -2.79 18.23
C GLU A 287 15.33 -2.34 17.10
N TYR A 288 14.33 -1.54 17.42
CA TYR A 288 13.41 -0.98 16.43
C TYR A 288 12.74 0.27 16.98
N TYR A 289 12.25 1.13 16.10
CA TYR A 289 11.44 2.28 16.52
C TYR A 289 9.94 2.03 16.36
N ARG A 290 9.17 2.65 17.26
CA ARG A 290 7.74 2.86 17.11
C ARG A 290 7.47 4.37 17.16
N ASN A 291 6.95 4.91 16.08
CA ASN A 291 6.64 6.32 15.94
C ASN A 291 5.13 6.50 15.90
N PHE A 292 4.58 7.32 16.77
CA PHE A 292 3.14 7.56 16.90
C PHE A 292 2.85 9.05 16.84
N LEU A 293 1.84 9.44 16.07
CA LEU A 293 1.35 10.82 15.95
C LEU A 293 0.02 10.95 16.72
N PRO A 294 0.04 11.49 17.94
CA PRO A 294 -1.19 11.82 18.66
C PRO A 294 -1.90 13.00 17.98
N GLU A 295 -3.21 13.11 18.24
CA GLU A 295 -4.00 14.20 17.68
C GLU A 295 -3.52 15.57 18.18
N ASN A 296 -3.29 16.50 17.23
CA ASN A 296 -2.76 17.84 17.47
C ASN A 296 -1.55 17.91 18.43
N GLN A 297 -0.64 16.94 18.36
CA GLN A 297 0.59 16.92 19.18
C GLN A 297 1.78 16.44 18.37
N PRO A 298 3.01 16.74 18.80
CA PRO A 298 4.19 16.23 18.12
C PRO A 298 4.29 14.70 18.21
N ALA A 299 4.81 14.09 17.14
CA ALA A 299 5.02 12.66 17.07
C ALA A 299 6.04 12.20 18.14
N VAL A 300 5.67 11.12 18.81
CA VAL A 300 6.49 10.43 19.81
C VAL A 300 7.22 9.30 19.11
N SER A 301 8.53 9.23 19.29
CA SER A 301 9.39 8.17 18.75
C SER A 301 9.98 7.38 19.91
N GLU A 302 9.64 6.09 20.00
CA GLU A 302 10.03 5.20 21.08
C GLU A 302 11.02 4.17 20.54
N LYS A 303 12.24 4.13 21.12
CA LYS A 303 13.19 3.06 20.85
C LYS A 303 12.79 1.83 21.65
N MET A 304 12.47 0.76 20.96
CA MET A 304 12.11 -0.54 21.52
C MET A 304 13.31 -1.50 21.41
N SER A 305 13.39 -2.45 22.32
CA SER A 305 14.43 -3.47 22.32
C SER A 305 13.86 -4.83 22.72
N GLY A 306 14.26 -5.86 21.97
CA GLY A 306 13.87 -7.24 22.19
C GLY A 306 12.56 -7.60 21.51
N VAL A 307 12.54 -8.78 20.91
CA VAL A 307 11.34 -9.41 20.34
C VAL A 307 11.32 -10.87 20.75
N LYS A 308 10.13 -11.46 20.90
CA LYS A 308 10.03 -12.91 21.12
C LYS A 308 10.31 -13.64 19.81
N MET A 309 11.11 -14.70 19.86
CA MET A 309 11.35 -15.56 18.70
C MET A 309 11.00 -17.02 19.01
N LEU A 310 10.23 -17.63 18.12
CA LEU A 310 9.88 -19.04 18.16
C LEU A 310 10.65 -19.81 17.08
N GLN A 311 11.12 -20.99 17.44
CA GLN A 311 11.68 -21.95 16.48
C GLN A 311 10.58 -22.93 16.05
N PRO A 312 10.48 -23.31 14.77
CA PRO A 312 9.48 -24.26 14.31
C PRO A 312 9.50 -25.60 15.06
N LYS A 313 10.70 -26.10 15.42
CA LYS A 313 10.87 -27.35 16.17
C LYS A 313 10.17 -27.35 17.54
N ASP A 314 10.05 -26.19 18.17
CA ASP A 314 9.48 -26.07 19.52
C ASP A 314 7.94 -25.98 19.47
N CYS A 315 7.38 -25.66 18.29
CA CYS A 315 5.95 -25.57 18.05
C CYS A 315 5.47 -26.44 16.86
N PRO A 316 5.46 -27.78 17.00
CA PRO A 316 4.92 -28.64 15.96
C PRO A 316 3.48 -28.27 15.57
N GLY A 317 3.20 -28.38 14.28
CA GLY A 317 1.91 -28.06 13.67
C GLY A 317 1.66 -26.58 13.36
N VAL A 318 2.66 -25.71 13.57
CA VAL A 318 2.55 -24.27 13.27
C VAL A 318 2.72 -23.94 11.79
N MET A 319 3.45 -24.77 11.03
CA MET A 319 3.86 -24.46 9.67
C MET A 319 3.91 -25.72 8.80
N TYR A 320 3.52 -25.57 7.54
CA TYR A 320 3.63 -26.61 6.51
C TYR A 320 3.94 -25.96 5.16
N TYR A 321 4.87 -26.54 4.39
CA TYR A 321 5.14 -26.10 3.02
C TYR A 321 4.27 -26.87 2.02
N LEU A 322 3.56 -26.11 1.19
CA LEU A 322 2.79 -26.59 0.06
C LEU A 322 3.63 -26.36 -1.21
N PRO A 323 4.09 -27.40 -1.93
CA PRO A 323 4.83 -27.18 -3.16
C PRO A 323 4.00 -26.43 -4.20
N THR A 324 4.57 -25.43 -4.86
CA THR A 324 3.84 -24.58 -5.81
C THR A 324 4.72 -24.23 -7.02
N PRO A 325 4.31 -24.56 -8.26
CA PRO A 325 5.06 -24.21 -9.48
C PRO A 325 4.81 -22.76 -9.90
N LYS A 326 5.79 -22.00 -10.43
CA LYS A 326 7.23 -22.09 -10.22
C LYS A 326 7.72 -20.68 -9.89
N SER A 327 8.48 -20.54 -8.81
CA SER A 327 8.82 -19.25 -8.23
C SER A 327 7.57 -18.38 -8.06
N PRO A 328 6.54 -18.91 -7.37
CA PRO A 328 5.23 -18.31 -7.32
C PRO A 328 5.30 -16.90 -6.72
N HIS A 329 4.43 -16.02 -7.21
CA HIS A 329 4.31 -14.64 -6.76
C HIS A 329 3.12 -14.48 -5.82
N GLY A 330 1.89 -14.42 -6.34
CA GLY A 330 0.66 -14.30 -5.56
C GLY A 330 0.36 -15.50 -4.67
N THR A 331 -0.28 -15.24 -3.54
CA THR A 331 -0.95 -16.24 -2.71
C THR A 331 -2.28 -15.67 -2.25
N ASP A 332 -3.33 -15.96 -2.99
CA ASP A 332 -4.62 -15.30 -2.80
C ASP A 332 -5.62 -16.30 -2.21
N VAL A 333 -6.32 -15.90 -1.15
CA VAL A 333 -7.29 -16.77 -0.47
C VAL A 333 -8.70 -16.37 -0.88
N ASP A 334 -9.51 -17.34 -1.31
CA ASP A 334 -10.88 -17.06 -1.71
C ASP A 334 -11.74 -16.59 -0.51
N PRO A 335 -12.87 -15.90 -0.76
CA PRO A 335 -13.72 -15.37 0.30
C PRO A 335 -14.24 -16.41 1.31
N THR A 336 -14.29 -17.70 0.94
CA THR A 336 -14.72 -18.78 1.85
C THR A 336 -13.57 -19.31 2.74
N GLY A 337 -12.32 -19.03 2.36
CA GLY A 337 -11.12 -19.58 2.95
C GLY A 337 -10.78 -21.01 2.54
N GLU A 338 -11.49 -21.56 1.57
CA GLU A 338 -11.29 -22.93 1.09
C GLU A 338 -10.11 -23.04 0.13
N TYR A 339 -9.94 -22.07 -0.76
CA TYR A 339 -8.99 -22.14 -1.86
C TYR A 339 -7.85 -21.15 -1.66
N ILE A 340 -6.63 -21.67 -1.80
CA ILE A 340 -5.38 -20.90 -1.75
C ILE A 340 -4.77 -20.96 -3.15
N VAL A 341 -4.77 -19.82 -3.84
CA VAL A 341 -4.38 -19.70 -5.24
C VAL A 341 -2.95 -19.21 -5.35
N GLY A 342 -2.07 -20.00 -5.96
CA GLY A 342 -0.69 -19.61 -6.22
C GLY A 342 -0.53 -18.92 -7.57
N GLY A 343 0.06 -17.74 -7.60
CA GLY A 343 0.43 -17.04 -8.84
C GLY A 343 1.65 -17.69 -9.48
N GLY A 344 1.45 -18.61 -10.42
CA GLY A 344 2.51 -19.51 -10.91
C GLY A 344 3.74 -18.86 -11.57
N LYS A 345 3.70 -17.55 -11.89
CA LYS A 345 4.75 -16.71 -12.47
C LYS A 345 5.47 -17.33 -13.67
N LEU A 346 6.46 -18.19 -13.43
CA LEU A 346 7.22 -18.87 -14.49
C LEU A 346 6.51 -20.14 -15.01
N ALA A 347 5.53 -20.65 -14.27
CA ALA A 347 4.66 -21.73 -14.69
C ALA A 347 3.45 -21.21 -15.47
N THR A 348 3.02 -21.98 -16.46
CA THR A 348 1.82 -21.71 -17.28
C THR A 348 0.56 -22.37 -16.69
N VAL A 349 0.53 -22.54 -15.37
CA VAL A 349 -0.63 -23.05 -14.61
C VAL A 349 -0.88 -22.15 -13.42
N ILE A 350 -2.12 -22.09 -12.97
CA ILE A 350 -2.49 -21.47 -11.68
C ILE A 350 -2.86 -22.62 -10.73
N PRO A 351 -1.97 -23.01 -9.80
CA PRO A 351 -2.27 -24.03 -8.79
C PRO A 351 -3.28 -23.50 -7.76
N VAL A 352 -4.30 -24.31 -7.47
CA VAL A 352 -5.31 -24.03 -6.44
C VAL A 352 -5.22 -25.10 -5.37
N HIS A 353 -4.70 -24.77 -4.19
CA HIS A 353 -4.70 -25.67 -3.03
C HIS A 353 -6.04 -25.59 -2.30
N SER A 354 -6.46 -26.69 -1.65
CA SER A 354 -7.65 -26.79 -0.81
C SER A 354 -7.25 -26.83 0.65
N PHE A 355 -7.83 -25.93 1.44
CA PHE A 355 -7.66 -25.88 2.88
C PHE A 355 -8.24 -27.13 3.55
N THR A 356 -9.41 -27.60 3.10
CA THR A 356 -10.00 -28.85 3.60
C THR A 356 -9.01 -30.02 3.42
N LYS A 357 -8.44 -30.16 2.21
CA LYS A 357 -7.42 -31.21 1.96
C LYS A 357 -6.16 -31.02 2.79
N LEU A 358 -5.67 -29.78 2.94
CA LEU A 358 -4.53 -29.49 3.82
C LEU A 358 -4.78 -30.02 5.23
N MET A 359 -5.92 -29.71 5.81
CA MET A 359 -6.28 -30.15 7.16
C MET A 359 -6.38 -31.68 7.26
N ASP A 360 -6.87 -32.36 6.22
CA ASP A 360 -6.98 -33.82 6.18
C ASP A 360 -5.63 -34.53 6.13
N VAL A 361 -4.58 -33.89 5.58
CA VAL A 361 -3.29 -34.54 5.28
C VAL A 361 -2.11 -34.04 6.11
N LYS A 362 -2.18 -32.84 6.71
CA LYS A 362 -1.03 -32.18 7.34
C LYS A 362 -0.30 -33.03 8.41
N ASP A 363 -1.06 -33.83 9.17
CA ASP A 363 -0.50 -34.64 10.27
C ASP A 363 -0.12 -36.07 9.85
N LYS A 364 -0.33 -36.44 8.58
CA LYS A 364 -0.12 -37.79 8.05
C LYS A 364 1.25 -37.93 7.37
N PRO A 365 2.20 -38.73 7.90
CA PRO A 365 3.55 -38.85 7.36
C PRO A 365 3.63 -39.30 5.89
N GLU A 366 2.69 -40.13 5.44
CA GLU A 366 2.60 -40.61 4.06
C GLU A 366 2.33 -39.51 3.03
N HIS A 367 1.86 -38.34 3.48
CA HIS A 367 1.66 -37.15 2.65
C HIS A 367 2.84 -36.17 2.70
N ARG A 368 3.94 -36.53 3.37
CA ARG A 368 5.16 -35.70 3.46
C ARG A 368 6.20 -36.18 2.45
N THR A 369 6.98 -35.23 1.93
CA THR A 369 8.11 -35.51 1.03
C THR A 369 9.45 -35.36 1.74
N LYS A 370 9.57 -34.36 2.61
CA LYS A 370 10.76 -34.05 3.43
C LYS A 370 10.39 -33.08 4.55
N GLU A 371 11.37 -32.71 5.36
CA GLU A 371 11.25 -31.60 6.31
C GLU A 371 12.38 -30.59 6.07
N ILE A 372 12.10 -29.31 6.20
CA ILE A 372 13.08 -28.23 6.12
C ILE A 372 12.98 -27.42 7.40
N MET A 373 14.05 -27.41 8.20
CA MET A 373 14.06 -26.71 9.48
C MET A 373 12.88 -27.09 10.40
N ASN A 374 12.57 -28.39 10.45
CA ASN A 374 11.43 -28.98 11.17
C ASN A 374 10.04 -28.53 10.69
N ILE A 375 9.96 -27.96 9.47
CA ILE A 375 8.71 -27.66 8.78
C ILE A 375 8.44 -28.76 7.74
N PRO A 376 7.34 -29.52 7.87
CA PRO A 376 6.99 -30.54 6.89
C PRO A 376 6.70 -29.96 5.51
N VAL A 377 7.24 -30.60 4.48
CA VAL A 377 6.91 -30.35 3.08
C VAL A 377 5.92 -31.40 2.62
N LEU A 378 4.70 -30.97 2.29
CA LEU A 378 3.63 -31.88 1.85
C LEU A 378 3.81 -32.27 0.38
N LYS A 379 3.13 -33.34 -0.03
CA LYS A 379 2.99 -33.73 -1.44
C LYS A 379 2.06 -32.76 -2.15
N TYR A 380 2.44 -32.35 -3.36
CA TYR A 380 1.69 -31.36 -4.15
C TYR A 380 0.23 -31.77 -4.36
N GLU A 381 0.03 -32.97 -4.91
CA GLU A 381 -1.25 -33.59 -5.21
C GLU A 381 -2.13 -33.82 -3.98
N SER A 382 -1.53 -33.90 -2.78
CA SER A 382 -2.27 -34.16 -1.54
C SER A 382 -3.03 -32.94 -1.04
N THR A 383 -2.64 -31.73 -1.48
CA THR A 383 -3.29 -30.48 -1.08
C THR A 383 -3.99 -29.78 -2.24
N LEU A 384 -3.82 -30.26 -3.48
CA LEU A 384 -4.33 -29.62 -4.68
C LEU A 384 -5.86 -29.82 -4.82
N ALA A 385 -6.61 -28.74 -5.00
CA ALA A 385 -8.01 -28.75 -5.43
C ALA A 385 -8.12 -28.89 -6.96
N GLY A 386 -7.23 -28.22 -7.69
CA GLY A 386 -7.10 -28.31 -9.15
C GLY A 386 -6.05 -27.33 -9.68
N GLU A 387 -5.95 -27.25 -11.00
CA GLU A 387 -5.13 -26.28 -11.71
C GLU A 387 -5.93 -25.61 -12.81
N VAL A 388 -5.81 -24.29 -12.93
CA VAL A 388 -6.23 -23.59 -14.16
C VAL A 388 -5.14 -23.87 -15.20
N ASN A 389 -5.51 -24.62 -16.24
CA ASN A 389 -4.56 -25.12 -17.22
C ASN A 389 -4.35 -24.12 -18.36
N LYS A 390 -3.08 -23.76 -18.62
CA LYS A 390 -2.67 -22.84 -19.70
C LYS A 390 -3.51 -21.55 -19.75
N PRO A 391 -3.72 -20.86 -18.61
CA PRO A 391 -4.59 -19.69 -18.59
C PRO A 391 -4.01 -18.54 -19.40
N CYS A 392 -2.70 -18.33 -19.31
CA CYS A 392 -1.98 -17.21 -19.89
C CYS A 392 -0.46 -17.37 -19.65
N LEU A 393 0.33 -16.37 -20.01
CA LEU A 393 1.76 -16.29 -19.69
C LEU A 393 2.02 -15.29 -18.57
N GLY A 394 2.73 -15.74 -17.52
CA GLY A 394 3.11 -14.91 -16.39
C GLY A 394 2.01 -14.67 -15.35
N PRO A 395 1.25 -15.68 -14.88
CA PRO A 395 0.20 -15.47 -13.89
C PRO A 395 0.78 -14.96 -12.56
N LEU A 396 0.34 -13.80 -12.07
CA LEU A 396 0.93 -13.14 -10.89
C LEU A 396 -0.01 -13.10 -9.70
N HIS A 397 -1.20 -12.51 -9.82
CA HIS A 397 -2.05 -12.15 -8.68
C HIS A 397 -3.53 -12.37 -9.00
N THR A 398 -4.30 -12.86 -8.03
CA THR A 398 -5.70 -13.25 -8.19
C THR A 398 -6.63 -12.48 -7.25
N GLU A 399 -7.75 -11.99 -7.78
CA GLU A 399 -8.82 -11.34 -7.01
C GLU A 399 -10.15 -12.08 -7.23
N PHE A 400 -11.09 -11.99 -6.28
CA PHE A 400 -12.36 -12.72 -6.30
C PHE A 400 -13.57 -11.79 -6.31
N ASP A 401 -14.59 -12.09 -7.12
CA ASP A 401 -15.77 -11.21 -7.25
C ASP A 401 -16.94 -11.53 -6.30
N GLY A 402 -16.80 -12.58 -5.47
CA GLY A 402 -17.88 -13.06 -4.60
C GLY A 402 -19.04 -13.75 -5.35
N LYS A 403 -18.92 -13.97 -6.67
CA LYS A 403 -19.93 -14.58 -7.54
C LYS A 403 -19.46 -15.90 -8.15
N GLY A 404 -18.43 -16.52 -7.56
CA GLY A 404 -17.85 -17.78 -8.00
C GLY A 404 -16.80 -17.67 -9.10
N TYR A 405 -16.33 -16.45 -9.41
CA TYR A 405 -15.23 -16.23 -10.34
C TYR A 405 -14.01 -15.61 -9.66
N ALA A 406 -12.87 -15.92 -10.22
CA ALA A 406 -11.58 -15.37 -9.90
C ALA A 406 -10.99 -14.70 -11.15
N TYR A 407 -10.18 -13.66 -10.93
CA TYR A 407 -9.54 -12.86 -11.96
C TYR A 407 -8.04 -12.90 -11.69
N THR A 408 -7.24 -13.39 -12.62
CA THR A 408 -5.78 -13.48 -12.44
C THR A 408 -5.07 -12.60 -13.46
N SER A 409 -4.10 -11.80 -12.99
CA SER A 409 -3.24 -10.99 -13.86
C SER A 409 -2.16 -11.83 -14.52
N CYS A 410 -1.84 -11.50 -15.77
CA CYS A 410 -0.87 -12.22 -16.58
C CYS A 410 0.13 -11.24 -17.20
N PHE A 411 1.33 -11.18 -16.63
CA PHE A 411 2.32 -10.14 -16.92
C PHE A 411 2.87 -10.19 -18.34
N VAL A 412 3.25 -11.38 -18.82
CA VAL A 412 3.95 -11.54 -20.11
C VAL A 412 2.97 -11.46 -21.28
N SER A 413 1.81 -12.09 -21.11
CA SER A 413 0.71 -12.03 -22.09
C SER A 413 -0.06 -10.71 -22.04
N SER A 414 0.13 -9.92 -20.98
CA SER A 414 -0.45 -8.60 -20.79
C SER A 414 -1.98 -8.64 -20.83
N GLU A 415 -2.56 -9.42 -19.92
CA GLU A 415 -4.01 -9.62 -19.84
C GLU A 415 -4.45 -9.98 -18.41
N VAL A 416 -5.75 -9.88 -18.16
CA VAL A 416 -6.43 -10.46 -17.00
C VAL A 416 -7.32 -11.60 -17.49
N VAL A 417 -7.22 -12.77 -16.84
CA VAL A 417 -8.08 -13.91 -17.15
C VAL A 417 -9.14 -14.08 -16.08
N LYS A 418 -10.40 -14.15 -16.49
CA LYS A 418 -11.53 -14.52 -15.62
C LYS A 418 -11.73 -16.02 -15.72
N TRP A 419 -11.78 -16.70 -14.58
CA TRP A 419 -11.97 -18.15 -14.51
C TRP A 419 -12.90 -18.54 -13.36
N LYS A 420 -13.49 -19.74 -13.45
CA LYS A 420 -14.54 -20.19 -12.53
C LYS A 420 -13.98 -21.06 -11.41
N LEU A 421 -14.33 -20.73 -10.16
CA LEU A 421 -13.99 -21.54 -9.00
C LEU A 421 -14.68 -22.92 -9.07
N GLY A 422 -13.96 -23.97 -8.69
CA GLY A 422 -14.44 -25.35 -8.68
C GLY A 422 -14.26 -26.10 -10.01
N THR A 423 -14.49 -25.45 -11.15
CA THR A 423 -14.25 -26.05 -12.48
C THR A 423 -12.89 -25.67 -13.07
N TRP A 424 -12.28 -24.58 -12.60
CA TRP A 424 -10.96 -24.10 -13.02
C TRP A 424 -10.89 -23.73 -14.51
N GLU A 425 -12.04 -23.44 -15.12
CA GLU A 425 -12.17 -23.10 -16.54
C GLU A 425 -12.02 -21.59 -16.73
N VAL A 426 -11.18 -21.18 -17.69
CA VAL A 426 -11.08 -19.78 -18.14
C VAL A 426 -12.30 -19.45 -18.99
N VAL A 427 -13.04 -18.42 -18.59
CA VAL A 427 -14.28 -18.01 -19.25
C VAL A 427 -14.14 -16.69 -20.02
N GLN A 428 -13.09 -15.91 -19.76
CA GLN A 428 -12.83 -14.67 -20.48
C GLN A 428 -11.36 -14.26 -20.37
N HIS A 429 -10.81 -13.75 -21.47
CA HIS A 429 -9.53 -13.05 -21.54
C HIS A 429 -9.77 -11.55 -21.71
N LEU A 430 -9.07 -10.73 -20.92
CA LEU A 430 -9.20 -9.27 -20.90
C LEU A 430 -7.83 -8.65 -21.19
N PRO A 431 -7.57 -8.16 -22.42
CA PRO A 431 -6.31 -7.50 -22.74
C PRO A 431 -6.04 -6.31 -21.81
N ALA A 432 -4.83 -6.25 -21.27
CA ALA A 432 -4.35 -5.17 -20.42
C ALA A 432 -3.14 -4.47 -21.07
N TYR A 433 -2.94 -3.19 -20.78
CA TYR A 433 -1.96 -2.34 -21.49
C TYR A 433 -1.06 -1.53 -20.55
N TYR A 434 0.17 -1.97 -20.26
CA TYR A 434 0.70 -3.32 -20.50
C TYR A 434 1.37 -3.88 -19.25
N SER A 435 1.58 -5.20 -19.28
CA SER A 435 2.29 -5.93 -18.24
C SER A 435 1.68 -5.68 -16.87
N VAL A 436 0.46 -6.17 -16.72
CA VAL A 436 -0.31 -6.08 -15.48
C VAL A 436 0.42 -6.81 -14.35
N GLY A 437 0.56 -6.12 -13.22
CA GLY A 437 1.08 -6.66 -11.97
C GLY A 437 -0.05 -7.19 -11.10
N HIS A 438 -0.45 -6.43 -10.08
CA HIS A 438 -1.57 -6.81 -9.22
C HIS A 438 -2.91 -6.32 -9.75
N LEU A 439 -3.95 -6.90 -9.17
CA LEU A 439 -5.35 -6.53 -9.38
C LEU A 439 -5.94 -6.02 -8.07
N SER A 440 -7.10 -5.40 -8.13
CA SER A 440 -7.88 -5.08 -6.94
C SER A 440 -9.36 -5.13 -7.28
N ILE A 441 -10.15 -5.86 -6.49
CA ILE A 441 -11.61 -5.78 -6.49
C ILE A 441 -12.06 -5.06 -5.22
N VAL A 442 -13.16 -4.33 -5.29
CA VAL A 442 -13.71 -3.63 -4.10
C VAL A 442 -14.01 -4.65 -3.01
N GLY A 443 -13.32 -4.58 -1.87
CA GLY A 443 -13.40 -5.60 -0.82
C GLY A 443 -12.90 -7.00 -1.23
N GLY A 444 -12.03 -7.11 -2.24
CA GLY A 444 -11.60 -8.38 -2.83
C GLY A 444 -10.86 -9.33 -1.87
N SER A 445 -10.14 -8.80 -0.88
CA SER A 445 -9.48 -9.56 0.19
C SER A 445 -10.40 -9.91 1.37
N SER A 446 -11.71 -9.65 1.25
CA SER A 446 -12.72 -9.86 2.29
C SER A 446 -13.62 -11.07 2.02
N LYS A 447 -14.44 -11.46 3.00
CA LYS A 447 -15.49 -12.50 2.85
C LYS A 447 -16.63 -12.06 1.93
N GLU A 448 -16.79 -10.75 1.72
CA GLU A 448 -17.88 -10.18 0.93
C GLU A 448 -17.36 -9.13 -0.08
N PRO A 449 -16.66 -9.57 -1.15
CA PRO A 449 -16.27 -8.66 -2.22
C PRO A 449 -17.47 -8.00 -2.90
N TYR A 450 -17.34 -6.71 -3.20
CA TYR A 450 -18.30 -5.95 -3.98
C TYR A 450 -17.95 -6.06 -5.47
N GLY A 451 -18.24 -7.22 -6.07
CA GLY A 451 -17.90 -7.58 -7.45
C GLY A 451 -18.58 -6.72 -8.54
N LYS A 452 -18.28 -5.42 -8.56
CA LYS A 452 -18.69 -4.41 -9.54
C LYS A 452 -17.49 -3.83 -10.28
N TYR A 453 -16.43 -3.45 -9.58
CA TYR A 453 -15.23 -2.87 -10.19
C TYR A 453 -13.99 -3.71 -9.93
N LEU A 454 -13.14 -3.81 -10.95
CA LEU A 454 -11.79 -4.35 -10.87
C LEU A 454 -10.80 -3.32 -11.41
N ILE A 455 -9.70 -3.09 -10.69
CA ILE A 455 -8.56 -2.32 -11.17
C ILE A 455 -7.42 -3.28 -11.53
N ALA A 456 -6.82 -3.11 -12.71
CA ALA A 456 -5.58 -3.75 -13.11
C ALA A 456 -4.43 -2.74 -13.07
N LEU A 457 -3.36 -3.03 -12.31
CA LEU A 457 -2.22 -2.13 -12.11
C LEU A 457 -1.08 -2.48 -13.08
N ASN A 458 -0.96 -1.70 -14.15
CA ASN A 458 -0.05 -1.95 -15.27
C ASN A 458 1.32 -1.29 -15.04
N LYS A 459 2.38 -2.02 -15.38
CA LYS A 459 3.77 -1.60 -15.10
C LYS A 459 4.44 -0.89 -16.27
N ILE A 460 3.90 -1.06 -17.48
CA ILE A 460 4.48 -0.52 -18.70
C ILE A 460 3.43 0.29 -19.46
N THR A 461 3.67 1.58 -19.62
CA THR A 461 2.66 2.52 -20.18
C THR A 461 2.86 2.85 -21.66
N LYS A 462 4.10 2.89 -22.18
CA LYS A 462 4.39 3.11 -23.61
C LYS A 462 3.52 4.20 -24.28
N ASP A 463 2.60 3.79 -25.15
CA ASP A 463 1.82 4.60 -26.07
C ASP A 463 0.41 4.96 -25.54
N ARG A 464 0.11 4.65 -24.27
CA ARG A 464 -1.23 4.87 -23.70
C ARG A 464 -1.60 6.33 -23.48
N TYR A 465 -0.61 7.21 -23.27
CA TYR A 465 -0.82 8.63 -23.01
C TYR A 465 0.05 9.52 -23.90
N LEU A 466 -0.23 10.82 -23.85
CA LEU A 466 0.66 11.82 -24.45
C LEU A 466 2.08 11.64 -23.88
N PRO A 467 3.14 11.67 -24.72
CA PRO A 467 4.50 11.57 -24.24
C PRO A 467 4.86 12.69 -23.27
N VAL A 468 5.41 12.32 -22.11
CA VAL A 468 5.84 13.27 -21.05
C VAL A 468 7.34 13.23 -20.78
N GLY A 469 8.12 12.63 -21.69
CA GLY A 469 9.57 12.46 -21.55
C GLY A 469 9.98 10.99 -21.41
N MET A 470 11.19 10.75 -20.90
CA MET A 470 11.73 9.40 -20.72
C MET A 470 11.07 8.64 -19.56
N GLU A 471 10.70 9.37 -18.50
CA GLU A 471 9.94 8.84 -17.38
C GLU A 471 8.45 8.90 -17.72
N LEU A 472 7.81 7.73 -17.80
CA LEU A 472 6.38 7.63 -18.05
C LEU A 472 5.66 7.26 -16.74
N PRO A 473 4.46 7.80 -16.50
CA PRO A 473 3.65 7.33 -15.38
C PRO A 473 3.24 5.88 -15.63
N GLN A 474 3.18 5.06 -14.59
CA GLN A 474 2.43 3.79 -14.66
C GLN A 474 0.93 4.07 -14.85
N SER A 475 0.17 3.03 -15.14
CA SER A 475 -1.26 3.15 -15.42
C SER A 475 -2.07 2.11 -14.66
N ALA A 476 -3.32 2.46 -14.44
CA ALA A 476 -4.34 1.55 -13.95
C ALA A 476 -5.47 1.49 -14.97
N GLN A 477 -6.09 0.33 -15.08
CA GLN A 477 -7.27 0.12 -15.93
C GLN A 477 -8.46 -0.32 -15.08
N LEU A 478 -9.57 0.35 -15.25
CA LEU A 478 -10.83 0.08 -14.56
C LEU A 478 -11.73 -0.78 -15.44
N TYR A 479 -12.16 -1.93 -14.91
CA TYR A 479 -13.12 -2.82 -15.53
C TYR A 479 -14.43 -2.82 -14.73
N ASP A 480 -15.57 -2.88 -15.41
CA ASP A 480 -16.80 -3.36 -14.81
C ASP A 480 -16.82 -4.89 -14.85
N ILE A 481 -17.11 -5.48 -13.70
CA ILE A 481 -17.25 -6.93 -13.51
C ILE A 481 -18.63 -7.28 -12.94
N SER A 482 -19.58 -6.34 -12.94
CA SER A 482 -20.92 -6.55 -12.39
C SER A 482 -21.75 -7.55 -13.20
N GLY A 483 -21.59 -7.56 -14.53
CA GLY A 483 -22.26 -8.44 -15.46
C GLY A 483 -21.55 -9.78 -15.71
N ASN A 484 -22.09 -10.55 -16.67
CA ASN A 484 -21.53 -11.86 -17.04
C ASN A 484 -20.14 -11.75 -17.68
N LYS A 485 -19.95 -10.74 -18.53
CA LYS A 485 -18.67 -10.41 -19.17
C LYS A 485 -18.11 -9.15 -18.53
N ALA A 486 -16.84 -9.18 -18.23
CA ALA A 486 -16.12 -8.00 -17.77
C ALA A 486 -15.80 -7.07 -18.94
N GLU A 487 -15.87 -5.76 -18.72
CA GLU A 487 -15.73 -4.73 -19.75
C GLU A 487 -14.78 -3.64 -19.28
N LEU A 488 -13.81 -3.26 -20.12
CA LEU A 488 -12.90 -2.15 -19.84
C LEU A 488 -13.67 -0.82 -19.92
N LEU A 489 -13.58 -0.01 -18.87
CA LEU A 489 -14.25 1.29 -18.78
C LEU A 489 -13.30 2.46 -19.05
N SER A 490 -12.13 2.44 -18.42
CA SER A 490 -11.17 3.55 -18.52
C SER A 490 -9.76 3.13 -18.17
N ASP A 491 -8.78 3.85 -18.73
CA ASP A 491 -7.37 3.79 -18.34
C ASP A 491 -6.98 5.15 -17.73
N PHE A 492 -6.23 5.15 -16.63
CA PHE A 492 -5.78 6.38 -15.97
C PHE A 492 -4.34 6.28 -15.45
N PRO A 493 -3.55 7.38 -15.48
CA PRO A 493 -2.19 7.39 -14.97
C PRO A 493 -2.17 7.30 -13.45
N THR A 494 -1.11 6.70 -12.90
CA THR A 494 -0.90 6.57 -11.46
C THR A 494 0.42 7.20 -11.02
N VAL A 495 0.61 7.36 -9.70
CA VAL A 495 1.78 8.03 -9.11
C VAL A 495 2.70 6.99 -8.46
N GLY A 496 3.99 7.04 -8.79
CA GLY A 496 5.06 6.33 -8.06
C GLY A 496 5.12 4.81 -8.22
N GLU A 497 4.50 4.25 -9.27
CA GLU A 497 4.33 2.80 -9.47
C GLU A 497 3.59 2.09 -8.32
N PRO A 498 2.25 2.20 -8.23
CA PRO A 498 1.49 1.42 -7.26
C PRO A 498 1.69 -0.09 -7.47
N HIS A 499 2.19 -0.78 -6.44
CA HIS A 499 2.31 -2.24 -6.46
C HIS A 499 0.96 -2.91 -6.26
N TYR A 500 0.21 -2.48 -5.24
CA TYR A 500 -1.13 -2.98 -4.90
C TYR A 500 -2.09 -1.86 -4.50
N SER A 501 -3.37 -2.20 -4.35
CA SER A 501 -4.40 -1.27 -3.88
C SER A 501 -5.52 -1.96 -3.13
N GLN A 502 -6.17 -1.22 -2.23
CA GLN A 502 -7.40 -1.61 -1.57
C GLN A 502 -8.51 -0.62 -1.90
N MET A 503 -9.70 -1.14 -2.21
CA MET A 503 -10.87 -0.35 -2.54
C MET A 503 -11.95 -0.51 -1.46
N ILE A 504 -12.51 0.62 -1.01
CA ILE A 504 -13.54 0.70 0.04
C ILE A 504 -14.76 1.48 -0.49
N PRO A 505 -16.00 0.99 -0.32
CA PRO A 505 -17.20 1.75 -0.66
C PRO A 505 -17.25 3.12 0.03
N ALA A 506 -17.53 4.18 -0.73
CA ALA A 506 -17.46 5.55 -0.23
C ALA A 506 -18.39 5.80 0.96
N LYS A 507 -19.59 5.20 0.94
CA LYS A 507 -20.57 5.25 2.04
C LYS A 507 -20.04 4.76 3.41
N MET A 508 -18.95 3.99 3.43
CA MET A 508 -18.34 3.52 4.68
C MET A 508 -17.53 4.62 5.39
N LEU A 509 -17.02 5.59 4.63
CA LEU A 509 -16.05 6.59 5.09
C LEU A 509 -16.60 8.02 5.07
N MET A 510 -17.41 8.37 4.06
CA MET A 510 -17.81 9.77 3.77
C MET A 510 -18.38 10.52 4.99
N ASP A 511 -19.29 9.89 5.73
CA ASP A 511 -19.95 10.53 6.89
C ASP A 511 -19.06 10.61 8.13
N LYS A 512 -17.96 9.84 8.14
CA LYS A 512 -17.01 9.76 9.26
C LYS A 512 -15.79 10.64 9.06
N ALA A 513 -15.49 11.04 7.82
CA ALA A 513 -14.32 11.85 7.48
C ALA A 513 -14.29 13.14 8.30
N ALA A 514 -13.15 13.40 8.95
CA ALA A 514 -12.94 14.60 9.73
C ALA A 514 -12.90 15.83 8.81
N LYS A 515 -13.56 16.90 9.24
CA LYS A 515 -13.63 18.18 8.49
C LYS A 515 -12.83 19.29 9.15
N ILE A 516 -12.82 19.32 10.47
CA ILE A 516 -12.09 20.27 11.31
C ILE A 516 -11.52 19.55 12.52
N TYR A 517 -10.44 20.08 13.09
CA TYR A 517 -10.04 19.74 14.45
C TYR A 517 -10.73 20.71 15.42
N PRO A 518 -11.49 20.24 16.41
CA PRO A 518 -12.09 21.16 17.37
C PRO A 518 -10.99 21.93 18.11
N LEU A 519 -10.97 23.26 17.96
CA LEU A 519 -9.94 24.11 18.55
C LEU A 519 -9.88 23.93 20.08
N GLU A 520 -11.02 23.70 20.72
CA GLU A 520 -11.06 23.47 22.16
C GLU A 520 -10.43 22.15 22.61
N GLU A 521 -10.36 21.17 21.72
CA GLU A 521 -9.69 19.88 21.95
C GLU A 521 -8.22 19.89 21.54
N ASN A 522 -7.70 21.01 21.03
CA ASN A 522 -6.30 21.14 20.68
C ASN A 522 -5.43 21.07 21.95
N LYS A 523 -4.66 19.98 22.06
CA LYS A 523 -3.78 19.65 23.18
C LYS A 523 -2.30 19.90 22.86
N HIS A 524 -1.99 20.60 21.77
CA HIS A 524 -0.62 20.93 21.45
C HIS A 524 0.00 21.75 22.59
N PRO A 525 1.24 21.43 23.05
CA PRO A 525 1.85 22.14 24.19
C PRO A 525 2.01 23.65 23.99
N TYR A 526 2.01 24.09 22.74
CA TYR A 526 2.17 25.48 22.33
C TYR A 526 0.92 26.06 21.64
N ALA A 527 -0.22 25.36 21.69
CA ALA A 527 -1.47 25.90 21.14
C ALA A 527 -1.88 27.18 21.88
N ILE A 528 -2.30 28.17 21.12
CA ILE A 528 -2.97 29.37 21.64
C ILE A 528 -4.31 29.51 20.92
N LYS A 529 -5.39 29.57 21.71
CA LYS A 529 -6.77 29.52 21.18
C LYS A 529 -7.39 30.89 20.96
N ASN A 530 -6.67 31.96 21.33
CA ASN A 530 -7.10 33.34 21.15
C ASN A 530 -5.92 34.19 20.69
N GLU A 531 -6.17 35.18 19.85
CA GLU A 531 -5.14 36.08 19.33
C GLU A 531 -4.42 36.89 20.42
N LYS A 532 -5.11 37.23 21.51
CA LYS A 532 -4.51 37.95 22.66
C LYS A 532 -3.39 37.17 23.35
N ASP A 533 -3.34 35.86 23.17
CA ASP A 533 -2.34 34.98 23.77
C ASP A 533 -1.06 34.88 22.89
N ALA A 534 -1.11 35.44 21.68
CA ALA A 534 0.01 35.47 20.75
C ALA A 534 1.16 36.35 21.26
N LYS A 535 2.37 35.81 21.26
CA LYS A 535 3.55 36.46 21.85
C LYS A 535 4.86 35.86 21.35
N VAL A 536 5.93 36.64 21.49
CA VAL A 536 7.32 36.19 21.27
C VAL A 536 7.98 35.98 22.63
N ILE A 537 8.55 34.79 22.84
CA ILE A 537 9.25 34.39 24.07
C ILE A 537 10.71 34.15 23.71
N ARG A 538 11.65 34.72 24.49
CA ARG A 538 13.09 34.52 24.31
C ARG A 538 13.68 33.76 25.50
N GLU A 539 14.39 32.69 25.19
CA GLU A 539 15.09 31.80 26.12
C GLU A 539 16.54 31.65 25.64
N GLY A 540 17.40 32.60 26.00
CA GLY A 540 18.76 32.67 25.46
C GLY A 540 18.77 32.93 23.94
N ASN A 541 19.34 31.99 23.18
CA ASN A 541 19.36 31.99 21.72
C ASN A 541 18.19 31.22 21.09
N VAL A 542 17.27 30.69 21.90
CA VAL A 542 16.02 30.09 21.43
C VAL A 542 14.92 31.14 21.51
N VAL A 543 14.20 31.34 20.40
CA VAL A 543 13.04 32.22 20.33
C VAL A 543 11.82 31.39 19.96
N ARG A 544 10.74 31.52 20.72
CA ARG A 544 9.45 30.87 20.44
C ARG A 544 8.43 31.95 20.09
N VAL A 545 7.87 31.86 18.90
CA VAL A 545 6.77 32.70 18.44
C VAL A 545 5.51 31.86 18.59
N LEU A 546 4.66 32.18 19.56
CA LEU A 546 3.31 31.64 19.65
C LEU A 546 2.43 32.48 18.74
N MET A 547 2.03 31.90 17.62
CA MET A 547 1.36 32.60 16.53
C MET A 547 -0.04 32.05 16.28
N THR A 548 -0.98 32.92 15.95
CA THR A 548 -2.30 32.55 15.43
C THR A 548 -2.43 32.92 13.96
N GLN A 549 -3.26 32.16 13.26
CA GLN A 549 -3.76 32.44 11.92
C GLN A 549 -5.28 32.43 11.95
N ILE A 550 -5.87 33.47 11.39
CA ILE A 550 -7.28 33.53 11.00
C ILE A 550 -7.33 34.42 9.76
N ARG A 551 -8.25 34.19 8.83
CA ARG A 551 -8.36 35.04 7.64
C ARG A 551 -8.49 36.50 8.07
N SER A 552 -7.59 37.41 7.69
CA SER A 552 -6.51 37.37 6.68
C SER A 552 -5.18 37.86 7.24
N HIS A 553 -4.84 37.47 8.47
CA HIS A 553 -3.67 38.01 9.16
C HIS A 553 -3.02 37.02 10.13
N PHE A 554 -1.75 37.30 10.43
CA PHE A 554 -0.97 36.65 11.47
C PHE A 554 -0.95 37.50 12.73
N LYS A 555 -0.92 36.83 13.90
CA LYS A 555 -0.56 37.50 15.16
C LYS A 555 0.47 36.65 15.91
N PRO A 556 1.59 37.21 16.41
CA PRO A 556 2.02 38.60 16.26
C PRO A 556 2.41 38.95 14.82
N ASP A 557 2.26 40.23 14.49
CA ASP A 557 2.53 40.86 13.19
C ASP A 557 3.92 41.48 13.09
N THR A 558 4.61 41.70 14.21
CA THR A 558 5.99 42.18 14.27
C THR A 558 6.88 41.17 14.99
N ILE A 559 7.95 40.73 14.33
CA ILE A 559 8.86 39.72 14.87
C ILE A 559 10.31 40.19 14.71
N GLU A 560 11.00 40.37 15.84
CA GLU A 560 12.43 40.72 15.87
C GLU A 560 13.24 39.62 16.56
N VAL A 561 14.28 39.14 15.88
CA VAL A 561 15.21 38.11 16.36
C VAL A 561 16.65 38.56 16.09
N ARG A 562 17.63 37.84 16.62
CA ARG A 562 19.07 38.11 16.46
C ARG A 562 19.70 37.06 15.56
N LYS A 563 20.77 37.44 14.87
CA LYS A 563 21.60 36.48 14.15
C LYS A 563 22.05 35.37 15.11
N GLY A 564 21.91 34.13 14.67
CA GLY A 564 22.22 32.93 15.46
C GLY A 564 21.07 32.41 16.30
N ASP A 565 19.93 33.11 16.36
CA ASP A 565 18.75 32.57 17.05
C ASP A 565 18.18 31.35 16.32
N THR A 566 17.79 30.35 17.11
CA THR A 566 16.93 29.24 16.68
C THR A 566 15.49 29.62 16.98
N VAL A 567 14.70 29.86 15.95
CA VAL A 567 13.33 30.36 16.07
C VAL A 567 12.34 29.22 15.82
N TYR A 568 11.40 29.02 16.74
CA TYR A 568 10.26 28.11 16.58
C TYR A 568 8.99 28.94 16.43
N PHE A 569 8.33 28.86 15.28
CA PHE A 569 7.01 29.43 15.07
C PHE A 569 5.97 28.35 15.35
N HIS A 570 5.30 28.43 16.49
CA HIS A 570 4.19 27.56 16.86
C HIS A 570 2.90 28.23 16.38
N VAL A 571 2.38 27.79 15.25
CA VAL A 571 1.30 28.48 14.53
C VAL A 571 -0.01 27.70 14.71
N THR A 572 -1.02 28.35 15.28
CA THR A 572 -2.36 27.78 15.50
C THR A 572 -3.37 28.39 14.55
N ASN A 573 -4.06 27.56 13.77
CA ASN A 573 -5.16 27.97 12.90
C ASN A 573 -6.46 28.07 13.73
N LEU A 574 -7.02 29.27 13.83
CA LEU A 574 -8.22 29.56 14.63
C LEU A 574 -9.55 29.39 13.85
N GLU A 575 -9.51 29.09 12.55
CA GLU A 575 -10.72 28.89 11.75
C GLU A 575 -11.62 27.82 12.37
N GLN A 576 -12.94 28.06 12.31
CA GLN A 576 -13.98 27.15 12.81
C GLN A 576 -14.85 26.57 11.68
N ASP A 577 -14.47 26.83 10.43
CA ASP A 577 -15.14 26.31 9.24
C ASP A 577 -14.20 25.35 8.49
N PHE A 578 -14.79 24.40 7.77
CA PHE A 578 -14.05 23.35 7.08
C PHE A 578 -13.49 23.85 5.74
N ASP A 579 -12.43 23.19 5.26
CA ASP A 579 -11.77 23.51 3.98
C ASP A 579 -11.09 24.90 3.98
N ILE A 580 -10.59 25.33 5.14
CA ILE A 580 -9.88 26.60 5.32
C ILE A 580 -8.52 26.37 5.98
N PRO A 581 -7.62 25.60 5.34
CA PRO A 581 -6.25 25.51 5.81
C PRO A 581 -5.55 26.85 5.68
N HIS A 582 -4.47 27.03 6.44
CA HIS A 582 -3.55 28.14 6.27
C HIS A 582 -2.15 27.61 5.97
N GLY A 583 -1.45 28.33 5.11
CA GLY A 583 -0.05 28.09 4.79
C GLY A 583 0.90 28.85 5.71
N PHE A 584 2.14 28.41 5.84
CA PHE A 584 3.21 29.20 6.48
C PHE A 584 4.56 28.89 5.83
N ALA A 585 5.18 29.90 5.24
CA ALA A 585 6.52 29.80 4.66
C ALA A 585 7.33 31.09 4.90
N ILE A 586 8.63 30.92 5.15
CA ILE A 586 9.60 32.03 5.30
C ILE A 586 10.49 32.08 4.06
N ASN A 587 10.74 33.28 3.54
CA ASN A 587 11.57 33.49 2.37
C ASN A 587 12.96 32.84 2.52
N GLY A 588 13.29 31.94 1.60
CA GLY A 588 14.60 31.30 1.51
C GLY A 588 14.94 30.38 2.68
N ALA A 589 13.96 29.90 3.45
CA ALA A 589 14.20 28.91 4.50
C ALA A 589 14.69 27.59 3.90
N PRO A 590 15.93 27.14 4.17
CA PRO A 590 16.54 26.03 3.42
C PRO A 590 16.10 24.64 3.89
N GLU A 591 15.71 24.49 5.17
CA GLU A 591 15.42 23.19 5.79
C GLU A 591 13.91 22.95 6.02
N MET A 592 13.08 23.96 5.76
CA MET A 592 11.65 23.91 6.04
C MET A 592 10.87 24.39 4.81
N PRO A 593 10.04 23.53 4.21
CA PRO A 593 9.15 23.91 3.14
C PRO A 593 7.91 24.58 3.72
N ASN A 594 6.85 24.68 2.92
CA ASN A 594 5.53 25.09 3.39
C ASN A 594 5.03 24.22 4.55
N LEU A 595 4.36 24.83 5.52
CA LEU A 595 3.44 24.13 6.42
C LEU A 595 2.00 24.39 6.02
N LEU A 596 1.21 23.33 5.89
CA LEU A 596 -0.24 23.44 5.71
C LEU A 596 -0.94 23.07 7.02
N ILE A 597 -1.69 24.01 7.59
CA ILE A 597 -2.22 23.94 8.95
C ILE A 597 -3.75 23.93 8.88
N MET A 598 -4.35 22.79 9.22
CA MET A 598 -5.81 22.60 9.15
C MET A 598 -6.56 23.41 10.23
N PRO A 599 -7.85 23.75 10.02
CA PRO A 599 -8.67 24.39 11.04
C PRO A 599 -8.57 23.73 12.42
N GLY A 600 -8.24 24.52 13.44
CA GLY A 600 -8.05 24.11 14.83
C GLY A 600 -6.73 23.39 15.15
N GLN A 601 -5.84 23.21 14.18
CA GLN A 601 -4.53 22.58 14.37
C GLN A 601 -3.45 23.57 14.78
N THR A 602 -2.43 23.08 15.49
CA THR A 602 -1.17 23.79 15.71
C THR A 602 -0.03 23.01 15.05
N ARG A 603 0.84 23.70 14.29
CA ARG A 603 2.09 23.15 13.73
C ARG A 603 3.27 24.06 14.05
N THR A 604 4.47 23.51 13.99
CA THR A 604 5.71 24.22 14.34
C THR A 604 6.68 24.30 13.17
N PHE A 605 7.02 25.53 12.78
CA PHE A 605 8.09 25.83 11.83
C PHE A 605 9.38 26.16 12.58
N LYS A 606 10.44 25.36 12.40
CA LYS A 606 11.76 25.65 12.98
C LYS A 606 12.64 26.38 11.95
N TRP A 607 13.18 27.53 12.31
CA TRP A 607 14.02 28.33 11.43
C TRP A 607 15.29 28.82 12.13
N GLN A 608 16.42 28.80 11.43
CA GLN A 608 17.67 29.36 11.91
C GLN A 608 17.89 30.76 11.32
N ALA A 609 17.94 31.77 12.19
CA ALA A 609 18.21 33.16 11.80
C ALA A 609 19.72 33.36 11.51
N SER A 610 20.22 32.80 10.40
CA SER A 610 21.65 32.69 10.12
C SER A 610 22.34 33.99 9.66
N LYS A 611 21.58 34.92 9.07
CA LYS A 611 22.08 36.17 8.51
C LYS A 611 21.21 37.36 8.95
N PRO A 612 21.80 38.53 9.24
CA PRO A 612 21.03 39.75 9.48
C PRO A 612 20.27 40.16 8.23
N GLY A 613 19.10 40.75 8.40
CA GLY A 613 18.26 41.19 7.29
C GLY A 613 16.77 41.24 7.64
N ILE A 614 15.96 41.44 6.61
CA ILE A 614 14.50 41.39 6.69
C ILE A 614 14.05 40.18 5.87
N TYR A 615 13.27 39.30 6.51
CA TYR A 615 12.80 38.05 5.93
C TYR A 615 11.27 38.05 5.92
N PRO A 616 10.62 38.17 4.75
CA PRO A 616 9.18 38.05 4.68
C PRO A 616 8.74 36.61 4.94
N PHE A 617 7.57 36.46 5.53
CA PHE A 617 6.82 35.21 5.61
C PHE A 617 5.36 35.45 5.23
N TYR A 618 4.70 34.43 4.72
CA TYR A 618 3.36 34.58 4.15
C TYR A 618 2.54 33.29 4.25
N CYS A 619 1.22 33.45 4.08
CA CYS A 619 0.31 32.32 3.92
C CYS A 619 0.39 31.82 2.47
N THR A 620 0.86 30.59 2.30
CA THR A 620 1.00 29.96 0.97
C THR A 620 -0.35 29.48 0.41
N ASP A 621 -1.34 29.26 1.28
CA ASP A 621 -2.66 28.78 0.90
C ASP A 621 -3.59 29.96 0.55
N PHE A 622 -4.45 29.76 -0.46
CA PHE A 622 -5.45 30.77 -0.83
C PHE A 622 -6.62 30.71 0.15
N CYS A 623 -6.38 31.17 1.37
CA CYS A 623 -7.35 31.10 2.45
C CYS A 623 -8.48 32.15 2.32
N SER A 624 -8.23 33.31 1.68
CA SER A 624 -9.21 34.40 1.57
C SER A 624 -8.95 35.31 0.37
N ALA A 625 -9.89 36.21 0.06
CA ALA A 625 -9.69 37.24 -0.96
C ALA A 625 -8.48 38.15 -0.67
N LEU A 626 -8.07 38.28 0.60
CA LEU A 626 -6.90 39.03 1.04
C LEU A 626 -5.71 38.12 1.37
N HIS A 627 -5.59 36.95 0.72
CA HIS A 627 -4.49 36.03 1.00
C HIS A 627 -3.11 36.63 0.66
N GLN A 628 -3.04 37.56 -0.30
CA GLN A 628 -1.79 38.22 -0.69
C GLN A 628 -1.30 39.18 0.40
N GLU A 629 -2.24 39.83 1.10
CA GLU A 629 -1.98 40.72 2.23
C GLU A 629 -1.66 39.95 3.51
N MET A 630 -1.95 38.65 3.57
CA MET A 630 -1.58 37.76 4.67
C MET A 630 -0.08 37.41 4.60
N GLN A 631 0.73 38.42 4.88
CA GLN A 631 2.20 38.36 4.97
C GLN A 631 2.70 39.31 6.05
N GLN A 632 3.88 39.02 6.58
CA GLN A 632 4.56 39.86 7.57
C GLN A 632 6.08 39.70 7.44
N TYR A 633 6.84 40.43 8.26
CA TYR A 633 8.30 40.46 8.20
C TYR A 633 8.93 40.03 9.52
N ILE A 634 10.03 39.29 9.41
CA ILE A 634 10.94 39.00 10.50
C ILE A 634 12.18 39.88 10.30
N ARG A 635 12.53 40.67 11.32
CA ARG A 635 13.81 41.37 11.36
C ARG A 635 14.83 40.54 12.11
N VAL A 636 15.95 40.22 11.45
CA VAL A 636 17.13 39.62 12.09
C VAL A 636 18.17 40.70 12.32
N SER A 637 18.39 41.08 13.58
CA SER A 637 19.44 42.03 13.94
C SER A 637 20.83 41.39 13.85
N PRO A 638 21.90 42.20 13.68
CA PRO A 638 23.29 41.74 13.70
C PRO A 638 23.66 40.86 14.90
#